data_AF-A0A7W0W708-F1
#
_entry.id   AF-A0A7W0W708-F1
#
_cell.length_a   1.000
_cell.length_b   1.000
_cell.length_c   1.000
_cell.angle_alpha   90.00
_cell.angle_beta   90.00
_cell.angle_gamma   90.00
#
_symmetry.space_group_name_H-M   'P 1'
#
loop_
_entity.id
_entity.type
_entity.pdbx_description
1 polymer ?
#
loop_
_entity_poly.entity_id
_entity_poly.type
_entity_poly.pdbx_seq_one_letter_code
_entity_poly.pdbx_strand_id
1 'polypeptide(L)'
;MFFDIFRWWLALLFIGLLATPLTTWLFRDLPGRGLAWSKALGLVVVGWGAWLLAMFDIVPFGAAGVLVAALGLAVASWYVQRGSGWSSIRAAVRRSWPTWAAYELLFILMLWAGLLLRMYGAFGSAVHNTEKPMELMLLSSVLNSPTFPPQDFWLAGYSVNYYYLGYVLVGGLASLSGVGLGEAFNLGVATIYGLTALGVAGILATLIGLRFPTPPKTARRWRPGTVATVLLGIGLVLGVGNQIGALQRIVGSSEVNILGDAQRVEVLWQAIKGITPRSVDPASVKSSAGNASATLAPMDPANYDLWGPSRAIYDDVNKDALITVDGVQRQGIQQNQVITEFPFFSFYLGDLHPHVLALPFVLLVMALALALLVRPTLPGWWRSGPDRLELALSGLLIGSLYMINSWDAPTYGFLYAAALALLLRRLAPAAGWRWLIQWFRQLGPVVLVALVLFLPFLLTFDSFAGRDNVPPPFDKIPLISTLGRSIGPALDHSGWTDLLAIFGLFLVPLLAWALRAQRGWRSWALVAGTLAIGLVVGVPALAFAPLAFLLGRAAWRAAERPALAFGLLLGGLGSLLIFVTDVIYLRDNFDYRFNTVFKVYYQVWLILAIVAAYSVWELLHSGRWRRLATIVWIVPFGLLLAGGLVYP
;
A
#
# COMPACT_ATOMS: atom_id res chain seq x y z
N MET A 1 -23.23 19.45 9.16
CA MET A 1 -22.54 18.82 8.03
C MET A 1 -21.55 19.74 7.30
N PHE A 2 -21.96 20.73 6.50
CA PHE A 2 -21.01 21.60 5.76
C PHE A 2 -20.00 22.33 6.67
N PHE A 3 -20.47 22.82 7.81
CA PHE A 3 -19.63 23.49 8.79
C PHE A 3 -18.61 22.55 9.44
N ASP A 4 -19.00 21.30 9.68
CA ASP A 4 -18.12 20.25 10.24
C ASP A 4 -17.02 19.87 9.23
N ILE A 5 -17.38 19.71 7.96
CA ILE A 5 -16.43 19.50 6.86
C ILE A 5 -15.42 20.66 6.80
N PHE A 6 -15.90 21.90 6.89
CA PHE A 6 -15.04 23.09 6.84
C PHE A 6 -14.08 23.16 8.04
N ARG A 7 -14.58 22.94 9.27
CA ARG A 7 -13.74 22.90 10.49
C ARG A 7 -12.69 21.80 10.42
N TRP A 8 -13.07 20.62 9.95
CA TRP A 8 -12.17 19.49 9.75
C TRP A 8 -11.07 19.80 8.73
N TRP A 9 -11.45 20.32 7.57
CA TRP A 9 -10.50 20.76 6.54
C TRP A 9 -9.56 21.85 7.07
N LEU A 10 -10.09 22.83 7.81
CA LEU A 10 -9.28 23.91 8.39
C LEU A 10 -8.27 23.40 9.43
N ALA A 11 -8.67 22.45 10.28
CA ALA A 11 -7.78 21.81 11.24
C ALA A 11 -6.62 21.06 10.55
N LEU A 12 -6.93 20.30 9.50
CA LEU A 12 -5.91 19.59 8.72
C LEU A 12 -5.03 20.56 7.90
N LEU A 13 -5.61 21.63 7.35
CA LEU A 13 -4.89 22.70 6.66
C LEU A 13 -3.89 23.37 7.61
N PHE A 14 -4.32 23.70 8.83
CA PHE A 14 -3.47 24.27 9.88
C PHE A 14 -2.28 23.36 10.18
N ILE A 15 -2.51 22.07 10.44
CA ILE A 15 -1.44 21.09 10.67
C ILE A 15 -0.49 21.00 9.46
N GLY A 16 -1.03 20.94 8.25
CA GLY A 16 -0.23 20.86 7.01
C GLY A 16 0.62 22.12 6.76
N LEU A 17 0.10 23.31 7.08
CA LEU A 17 0.84 24.56 7.00
C LEU A 17 1.99 24.60 8.01
N LEU A 18 1.72 24.20 9.27
CA LEU A 18 2.75 24.08 10.30
C LEU A 18 3.84 23.07 9.92
N ALA A 19 3.49 21.98 9.24
CA ALA A 19 4.45 20.97 8.79
C ALA A 19 5.23 21.36 7.53
N THR A 20 4.79 22.37 6.78
CA THR A 20 5.40 22.72 5.48
C THR A 20 6.90 23.06 5.59
N PRO A 21 7.35 23.87 6.58
CA PRO A 21 8.77 24.08 6.82
C PRO A 21 9.58 22.79 7.03
N LEU A 22 9.10 21.92 7.91
CA LEU A 22 9.75 20.66 8.23
C LEU A 22 9.80 19.73 7.02
N THR A 23 8.69 19.66 6.27
CA THR A 23 8.56 18.84 5.06
C THR A 23 9.53 19.31 3.97
N THR A 24 9.58 20.62 3.71
CA THR A 24 10.47 21.20 2.68
C THR A 24 11.95 21.14 3.02
N TRP A 25 12.27 20.92 4.29
CA TRP A 25 13.61 20.60 4.76
C TRP A 25 13.91 19.09 4.65
N LEU A 26 13.01 18.22 5.10
CA LEU A 26 13.19 16.76 5.03
C LEU A 26 13.33 16.27 3.57
N PHE A 27 12.52 16.82 2.67
CA PHE A 27 12.49 16.48 1.25
C PHE A 27 13.24 17.48 0.36
N ARG A 28 14.23 18.20 0.91
CA ARG A 28 14.91 19.31 0.22
C ARG A 28 15.56 18.94 -1.12
N ASP A 29 15.97 17.68 -1.27
CA ASP A 29 16.63 17.16 -2.46
C ASP A 29 15.65 16.67 -3.55
N LEU A 30 14.34 16.61 -3.23
CA LEU A 30 13.31 16.22 -4.18
C LEU A 30 12.75 17.42 -4.96
N PRO A 31 12.44 17.25 -6.26
CA PRO A 31 11.55 18.17 -6.97
C PRO A 31 10.26 18.40 -6.20
N GLY A 32 9.84 19.67 -6.06
CA GLY A 32 8.65 20.03 -5.29
C GLY A 32 8.82 20.02 -3.76
N ARG A 33 9.99 19.63 -3.23
CA ARG A 33 10.36 19.71 -1.81
C ARG A 33 9.33 19.12 -0.85
N GLY A 34 8.63 18.09 -1.30
CA GLY A 34 7.67 17.35 -0.50
C GLY A 34 6.36 18.03 -0.12
N LEU A 35 5.96 19.13 -0.78
CA LEU A 35 4.70 19.82 -0.48
C LEU A 35 3.45 18.92 -0.50
N ALA A 36 3.46 17.85 -1.31
CA ALA A 36 2.37 16.88 -1.37
C ALA A 36 2.15 16.11 -0.06
N TRP A 37 3.20 15.95 0.76
CA TRP A 37 3.16 15.13 1.97
C TRP A 37 3.10 15.95 3.27
N SER A 38 2.94 17.28 3.19
CA SER A 38 2.96 18.14 4.38
C SER A 38 1.84 17.82 5.37
N LYS A 39 0.62 17.57 4.86
CA LYS A 39 -0.52 17.14 5.71
C LYS A 39 -0.27 15.78 6.37
N ALA A 40 0.23 14.79 5.61
CA ALA A 40 0.50 13.46 6.13
C ALA A 40 1.62 13.48 7.20
N LEU A 41 2.72 14.20 6.93
CA LEU A 41 3.81 14.36 7.90
C LEU A 41 3.33 15.08 9.16
N GLY A 42 2.62 16.20 8.99
CA GLY A 42 2.09 16.96 10.10
C GLY A 42 1.14 16.13 10.96
N LEU A 43 0.26 15.37 10.33
CA LEU A 43 -0.71 14.53 11.02
C LEU A 43 -0.02 13.44 11.85
N VAL A 44 0.97 12.73 11.31
CA VAL A 44 1.75 11.73 12.08
C VAL A 44 2.51 12.38 13.22
N VAL A 45 3.23 13.49 12.98
CA VAL A 45 4.03 14.15 14.03
C VAL A 45 3.15 14.66 15.16
N VAL A 46 2.03 15.31 14.84
CA VAL A 46 1.10 15.86 15.84
C VAL A 46 0.35 14.74 16.57
N GLY A 47 -0.20 13.77 15.84
CA GLY A 47 -0.94 12.66 16.44
C GLY A 47 -0.06 11.76 17.31
N TRP A 48 1.14 11.41 16.84
CA TRP A 48 2.12 10.69 17.66
C TRP A 48 2.57 11.51 18.88
N GLY A 49 2.82 12.82 18.72
CA GLY A 49 3.18 13.68 19.84
C GLY A 49 2.09 13.75 20.90
N ALA A 50 0.83 13.90 20.50
CA ALA A 50 -0.32 13.91 21.40
C ALA A 50 -0.51 12.55 22.10
N TRP A 51 -0.35 11.44 21.36
CA TRP A 51 -0.33 10.10 21.94
C TRP A 51 0.78 9.93 22.96
N LEU A 52 2.01 10.35 22.65
CA LEU A 52 3.15 10.18 23.54
C LEU A 52 2.98 10.97 24.84
N LEU A 53 2.44 12.20 24.75
CA LEU A 53 2.12 13.01 25.92
C LEU A 53 1.07 12.35 26.82
N ALA A 54 0.04 11.75 26.23
CA ALA A 54 -1.01 11.04 26.96
C ALA A 54 -0.56 9.68 27.51
N MET A 55 0.35 9.00 26.80
CA MET A 55 0.97 7.74 27.22
C MET A 55 1.83 7.92 28.47
N PHE A 56 2.49 9.07 28.61
CA PHE A 56 3.28 9.41 29.80
C PHE A 56 2.52 10.22 30.85
N ASP A 57 1.21 10.37 30.69
CA ASP A 57 0.34 11.14 31.61
C ASP A 57 0.81 12.59 31.83
N ILE A 58 1.41 13.21 30.81
CA ILE A 58 1.92 14.60 30.85
C ILE A 58 0.79 15.58 30.50
N VAL A 59 0.06 15.29 29.41
CA VAL A 59 -1.11 16.05 28.97
C VAL A 59 -2.15 15.06 28.48
N PRO A 60 -3.42 15.14 28.94
CA PRO A 60 -4.44 14.22 28.50
C PRO A 60 -4.70 14.33 26.99
N PHE A 61 -5.05 13.22 26.37
CA PHE A 61 -5.44 13.19 24.96
C PHE A 61 -6.75 13.99 24.75
N GLY A 62 -6.77 14.77 23.68
CA GLY A 62 -7.85 15.72 23.37
C GLY A 62 -7.29 16.97 22.70
N ALA A 63 -8.12 18.01 22.56
CA ALA A 63 -7.74 19.22 21.82
C ALA A 63 -6.48 19.90 22.40
N ALA A 64 -6.34 19.94 23.72
CA ALA A 64 -5.17 20.53 24.39
C ALA A 64 -3.87 19.75 24.08
N GLY A 65 -3.87 18.42 24.23
CA GLY A 65 -2.72 17.58 23.89
C GLY A 65 -2.33 17.70 22.42
N VAL A 66 -3.31 17.74 21.52
CA VAL A 66 -3.10 17.96 20.07
C VAL A 66 -2.49 19.34 19.79
N LEU A 67 -2.94 20.40 20.46
CA LEU A 67 -2.38 21.75 20.31
C LEU A 67 -0.95 21.85 20.85
N VAL A 68 -0.63 21.19 21.98
CA VAL A 68 0.74 21.12 22.51
C VAL A 68 1.66 20.38 21.53
N ALA A 69 1.21 19.27 20.96
CA ALA A 69 1.96 18.55 19.93
C ALA A 69 2.14 19.39 18.65
N ALA A 70 1.12 20.15 18.24
CA ALA A 70 1.20 21.10 17.13
C ALA A 70 2.20 22.24 17.40
N LEU A 71 2.31 22.72 18.64
CA LEU A 71 3.35 23.66 19.05
C LEU A 71 4.75 23.03 18.92
N GLY A 72 4.92 21.77 19.32
CA GLY A 72 6.16 21.02 19.11
C GLY A 72 6.54 20.93 17.63
N LEU A 73 5.58 20.65 16.75
CA LEU A 73 5.77 20.70 15.31
C LEU A 73 6.18 22.11 14.83
N ALA A 74 5.52 23.16 15.31
CA ALA A 74 5.85 24.54 14.96
C ALA A 74 7.29 24.90 15.38
N VAL A 75 7.73 24.46 16.56
CA VAL A 75 9.11 24.63 17.05
C VAL A 75 10.11 23.87 16.16
N ALA A 76 9.82 22.62 15.79
CA ALA A 76 10.67 21.84 14.88
C ALA A 76 10.77 22.51 13.49
N SER A 77 9.64 22.98 12.97
CA SER A 77 9.52 23.74 11.72
C SER A 77 10.31 25.05 11.74
N TRP A 78 10.24 25.80 12.84
CA TRP A 78 11.07 26.99 13.05
C TRP A 78 12.55 26.62 13.16
N TYR A 79 12.89 25.58 13.91
CA TYR A 79 14.28 25.15 14.14
C TYR A 79 15.03 24.86 12.85
N VAL A 80 14.39 24.19 11.88
CA VAL A 80 15.01 23.89 10.58
C VAL A 80 15.08 25.11 9.65
N GLN A 81 14.27 26.15 9.90
CA GLN A 81 14.26 27.38 9.12
C GLN A 81 14.98 28.56 9.78
N ARG A 82 15.41 28.46 11.05
CA ARG A 82 15.97 29.58 11.82
C ARG A 82 17.19 30.28 11.19
N GLY A 83 17.93 29.58 10.33
CA GLY A 83 19.06 30.13 9.57
C GLY A 83 18.67 30.76 8.23
N SER A 84 17.39 30.70 7.83
CA SER A 84 16.89 31.27 6.58
C SER A 84 16.40 32.69 6.80
N GLY A 85 16.95 33.65 6.04
CA GLY A 85 16.44 35.02 6.04
C GLY A 85 14.99 35.10 5.54
N TRP A 86 14.22 36.06 6.06
CA TRP A 86 12.81 36.28 5.69
C TRP A 86 12.60 36.49 4.18
N SER A 87 13.57 37.11 3.50
CA SER A 87 13.58 37.25 2.04
C SER A 87 13.61 35.90 1.31
N SER A 88 14.41 34.94 1.81
CA SER A 88 14.51 33.58 1.28
C SER A 88 13.21 32.81 1.47
N ILE A 89 12.60 32.91 2.67
CA ILE A 89 11.31 32.29 2.98
C ILE A 89 10.22 32.85 2.06
N ARG A 90 10.11 34.19 1.94
CA ARG A 90 9.17 34.84 1.02
C ARG A 90 9.36 34.40 -0.43
N ALA A 91 10.60 34.29 -0.90
CA ALA A 91 10.90 33.83 -2.25
C ALA A 91 10.50 32.35 -2.45
N ALA A 92 10.77 31.49 -1.47
CA ALA A 92 10.38 30.08 -1.50
C ALA A 92 8.86 29.90 -1.55
N VAL A 93 8.11 30.66 -0.74
CA VAL A 93 6.64 30.67 -0.75
C VAL A 93 6.13 31.16 -2.10
N ARG A 94 6.61 32.30 -2.61
CA ARG A 94 6.21 32.84 -3.92
C ARG A 94 6.50 31.90 -5.08
N ARG A 95 7.57 31.11 -4.99
CA ARG A 95 7.91 30.11 -6.00
C ARG A 95 7.00 28.88 -5.92
N SER A 96 6.58 28.50 -4.73
CA SER A 96 5.91 27.22 -4.47
C SER A 96 4.39 27.30 -4.37
N TRP A 97 3.83 28.50 -4.17
CA TRP A 97 2.38 28.68 -3.97
C TRP A 97 1.49 28.08 -5.07
N PRO A 98 1.84 28.10 -6.38
CA PRO A 98 0.97 27.50 -7.39
C PRO A 98 0.92 25.98 -7.27
N THR A 99 2.06 25.37 -6.90
CA THR A 99 2.16 23.92 -6.69
C THR A 99 1.41 23.54 -5.41
N TRP A 100 1.57 24.31 -4.35
CA TRP A 100 0.83 24.12 -3.11
C TRP A 100 -0.68 24.25 -3.33
N ALA A 101 -1.14 25.28 -4.05
CA ALA A 101 -2.56 25.47 -4.39
C ALA A 101 -3.10 24.35 -5.27
N ALA A 102 -2.30 23.82 -6.21
CA ALA A 102 -2.70 22.66 -7.02
C ALA A 102 -2.86 21.40 -6.16
N TYR A 103 -1.97 21.16 -5.20
CA TYR A 103 -2.14 20.07 -4.24
C TYR A 103 -3.33 20.31 -3.30
N GLU A 104 -3.57 21.53 -2.84
CA GLU A 104 -4.74 21.83 -2.01
C GLU A 104 -6.04 21.59 -2.79
N LEU A 105 -6.12 22.04 -4.04
CA LEU A 105 -7.27 21.80 -4.90
C LEU A 105 -7.47 20.29 -5.13
N LEU A 106 -6.41 19.55 -5.45
CA LEU A 106 -6.48 18.10 -5.59
C LEU A 106 -6.97 17.44 -4.30
N PHE A 107 -6.47 17.85 -3.15
CA PHE A 107 -6.91 17.34 -1.86
C PHE A 107 -8.39 17.58 -1.63
N ILE A 108 -8.88 18.80 -1.84
CA ILE A 108 -10.29 19.14 -1.66
C ILE A 108 -11.16 18.33 -2.62
N LEU A 109 -10.80 18.22 -3.90
CA LEU A 109 -11.54 17.42 -4.87
C LEU A 109 -11.61 15.95 -4.46
N MET A 110 -10.51 15.39 -3.98
CA MET A 110 -10.45 13.99 -3.56
C MET A 110 -11.13 13.77 -2.21
N LEU A 111 -11.08 14.72 -1.28
CA LEU A 111 -11.85 14.70 -0.03
C LEU A 111 -13.36 14.66 -0.35
N TRP A 112 -13.82 15.51 -1.28
CA TRP A 112 -15.20 15.48 -1.74
C TRP A 112 -15.57 14.17 -2.44
N ALA A 113 -14.69 13.64 -3.30
CA ALA A 113 -14.91 12.32 -3.92
C ALA A 113 -15.01 11.21 -2.87
N GLY A 114 -14.16 11.21 -1.85
CA GLY A 114 -14.22 10.26 -0.73
C GLY A 114 -15.51 10.41 0.10
N LEU A 115 -16.02 11.63 0.29
CA LEU A 115 -17.32 11.86 0.93
C LEU A 115 -18.49 11.34 0.10
N LEU A 116 -18.46 11.57 -1.22
CA LEU A 116 -19.46 11.01 -2.14
C LEU A 116 -19.43 9.48 -2.12
N LEU A 117 -18.24 8.90 -2.09
CA LEU A 117 -18.06 7.45 -1.97
C LEU A 117 -18.61 6.94 -0.63
N ARG A 118 -18.43 7.67 0.48
CA ARG A 118 -19.08 7.30 1.75
C ARG A 118 -20.59 7.46 1.70
N MET A 119 -21.12 8.44 0.98
CA MET A 119 -22.55 8.68 0.89
C MET A 119 -23.28 7.66 0.00
N TYR A 120 -22.66 7.25 -1.11
CA TYR A 120 -23.28 6.43 -2.16
C TYR A 120 -22.61 5.07 -2.37
N GLY A 121 -21.59 4.73 -1.59
CA GLY A 121 -20.92 3.42 -1.61
C GLY A 121 -21.81 2.30 -1.08
N ALA A 122 -21.25 1.09 -1.03
CA ALA A 122 -21.99 -0.16 -0.81
C ALA A 122 -23.01 -0.13 0.35
N PHE A 123 -22.67 0.56 1.44
CA PHE A 123 -23.49 0.62 2.66
C PHE A 123 -23.87 2.05 3.08
N GLY A 124 -23.61 3.05 2.22
CA GLY A 124 -23.79 4.46 2.55
C GLY A 124 -23.02 4.89 3.81
N SER A 125 -23.41 6.03 4.41
CA SER A 125 -22.69 6.63 5.55
C SER A 125 -22.89 5.90 6.88
N ALA A 126 -23.70 4.85 6.91
CA ALA A 126 -24.02 4.10 8.11
C ALA A 126 -22.80 3.28 8.60
N VAL A 127 -22.71 3.10 9.91
CA VAL A 127 -21.54 2.48 10.59
C VAL A 127 -21.87 1.13 11.26
N HIS A 128 -22.98 0.48 10.88
CA HIS A 128 -23.43 -0.79 11.47
C HIS A 128 -23.09 -2.05 10.64
N ASN A 129 -22.59 -1.88 9.41
CA ASN A 129 -22.27 -3.00 8.52
C ASN A 129 -20.79 -3.40 8.65
N THR A 130 -20.49 -4.65 8.30
CA THR A 130 -19.12 -5.21 8.25
C THR A 130 -18.34 -5.01 9.56
N GLU A 131 -17.07 -4.60 9.48
CA GLU A 131 -16.20 -4.36 10.62
C GLU A 131 -16.33 -2.93 11.18
N LYS A 132 -17.15 -2.06 10.56
CA LYS A 132 -17.34 -0.66 10.99
C LYS A 132 -17.70 -0.51 12.47
N PRO A 133 -18.52 -1.38 13.10
CA PRO A 133 -18.77 -1.29 14.54
C PRO A 133 -17.49 -1.42 15.40
N MET A 134 -16.57 -2.30 15.00
CA MET A 134 -15.28 -2.48 15.68
C MET A 134 -14.38 -1.26 15.48
N GLU A 135 -14.33 -0.72 14.27
CA GLU A 135 -13.54 0.47 13.97
C GLU A 135 -14.08 1.73 14.66
N LEU A 136 -15.41 1.85 14.76
CA LEU A 136 -16.07 2.91 15.51
C LEU A 136 -15.80 2.76 17.01
N MET A 137 -15.77 1.53 17.53
CA MET A 137 -15.35 1.25 18.90
C MET A 137 -13.91 1.72 19.12
N LEU A 138 -12.96 1.37 18.24
CA LEU A 138 -11.56 1.79 18.36
C LEU A 138 -11.41 3.33 18.34
N LEU A 139 -12.13 4.01 17.45
CA LEU A 139 -12.14 5.48 17.41
C LEU A 139 -12.77 6.09 18.67
N SER A 140 -13.85 5.48 19.18
CA SER A 140 -14.51 5.90 20.42
C SER A 140 -13.60 5.72 21.63
N SER A 141 -12.92 4.57 21.74
CA SER A 141 -11.93 4.28 22.78
C SER A 141 -10.83 5.33 22.82
N VAL A 142 -10.29 5.71 21.66
CA VAL A 142 -9.29 6.79 21.54
C VAL A 142 -9.84 8.14 22.00
N LEU A 143 -11.05 8.50 21.57
CA LEU A 143 -11.63 9.82 21.88
C LEU A 143 -12.06 9.98 23.35
N ASN A 144 -12.36 8.88 24.02
CA ASN A 144 -12.85 8.89 25.40
C ASN A 144 -11.81 8.44 26.43
N SER A 145 -10.58 8.16 26.01
CA SER A 145 -9.46 7.83 26.92
C SER A 145 -8.51 9.03 27.07
N PRO A 146 -8.42 9.65 28.27
CA PRO A 146 -7.48 10.75 28.50
C PRO A 146 -6.03 10.29 28.56
N THR A 147 -5.79 9.04 28.95
CA THR A 147 -4.48 8.39 29.05
C THR A 147 -4.41 7.17 28.14
N PHE A 148 -3.19 6.72 27.84
CA PHE A 148 -2.95 5.58 26.94
C PHE A 148 -2.18 4.46 27.65
N PRO A 149 -2.36 3.18 27.24
CA PRO A 149 -3.17 2.70 26.12
C PRO A 149 -4.68 2.88 26.34
N PRO A 150 -5.49 3.07 25.28
CA PRO A 150 -6.88 3.44 25.43
C PRO A 150 -7.71 2.26 25.96
N GLN A 151 -8.79 2.55 26.68
CA GLN A 151 -9.67 1.51 27.23
C GLN A 151 -10.40 0.78 26.11
N ASP A 152 -10.51 -0.55 26.22
CA ASP A 152 -11.33 -1.35 25.33
C ASP A 152 -12.80 -1.29 25.78
N PHE A 153 -13.66 -0.72 24.92
CA PHE A 153 -15.09 -0.57 25.24
C PHE A 153 -15.92 -1.84 25.00
N TRP A 154 -15.34 -2.86 24.40
CA TRP A 154 -15.94 -4.19 24.29
C TRP A 154 -15.42 -5.15 25.35
N LEU A 155 -14.30 -4.82 26.02
CA LEU A 155 -13.71 -5.63 27.08
C LEU A 155 -13.35 -4.79 28.32
N ALA A 156 -14.33 -4.59 29.20
CA ALA A 156 -14.19 -3.75 30.38
C ALA A 156 -13.00 -4.17 31.28
N GLY A 157 -12.20 -3.20 31.69
CA GLY A 157 -11.00 -3.41 32.52
C GLY A 157 -9.72 -3.69 31.75
N TYR A 158 -9.79 -3.82 30.43
CA TYR A 158 -8.64 -4.06 29.55
C TYR A 158 -8.39 -2.87 28.62
N SER A 159 -7.16 -2.76 28.14
CA SER A 159 -6.80 -1.81 27.08
C SER A 159 -6.96 -2.44 25.70
N VAL A 160 -7.17 -1.61 24.69
CA VAL A 160 -7.20 -2.05 23.29
C VAL A 160 -5.87 -2.69 22.91
N ASN A 161 -5.87 -3.98 22.61
CA ASN A 161 -4.75 -4.67 22.00
C ASN A 161 -4.90 -4.71 20.48
N TYR A 162 -4.65 -3.59 19.80
CA TYR A 162 -4.77 -3.50 18.34
C TYR A 162 -3.89 -2.39 17.76
N TYR A 163 -3.79 -2.30 16.43
CA TYR A 163 -3.08 -1.22 15.74
C TYR A 163 -3.92 0.06 15.79
N TYR A 164 -3.67 0.92 16.80
CA TYR A 164 -4.56 2.04 17.06
C TYR A 164 -4.06 3.45 16.66
N LEU A 165 -2.82 3.59 16.15
CA LEU A 165 -2.29 4.93 15.82
C LEU A 165 -3.12 5.64 14.75
N GLY A 166 -3.61 4.92 13.73
CA GLY A 166 -4.46 5.54 12.70
C GLY A 166 -5.74 6.16 13.28
N TYR A 167 -6.34 5.54 14.30
CA TYR A 167 -7.48 6.10 15.02
C TYR A 167 -7.09 7.28 15.92
N VAL A 168 -5.88 7.30 16.49
CA VAL A 168 -5.32 8.48 17.17
C VAL A 168 -5.20 9.66 16.20
N LEU A 169 -4.74 9.43 14.97
CA LEU A 169 -4.62 10.49 13.97
C LEU A 169 -5.99 11.10 13.61
N VAL A 170 -6.99 10.24 13.37
CA VAL A 170 -8.38 10.66 13.08
C VAL A 170 -9.02 11.32 14.32
N GLY A 171 -8.86 10.73 15.50
CA GLY A 171 -9.38 11.23 16.77
C GLY A 171 -8.77 12.57 17.18
N GLY A 172 -7.48 12.78 16.92
CA GLY A 172 -6.81 14.06 17.14
C GLY A 172 -7.36 15.17 16.24
N LEU A 173 -7.65 14.85 14.97
CA LEU A 173 -8.36 15.78 14.07
C LEU A 173 -9.78 16.06 14.55
N ALA A 174 -10.50 15.04 15.02
CA ALA A 174 -11.85 15.19 15.55
C ALA A 174 -11.86 16.11 16.79
N SER A 175 -10.92 15.92 17.70
CA SER A 175 -10.75 16.75 18.90
C SER A 175 -10.40 18.20 18.56
N LEU A 176 -9.52 18.43 17.58
CA LEU A 176 -9.14 19.78 17.16
C LEU A 176 -10.25 20.51 16.39
N SER A 177 -11.05 19.77 15.61
CA SER A 177 -12.14 20.33 14.80
C SER A 177 -13.48 20.41 15.54
N GLY A 178 -13.62 19.70 16.66
CA GLY A 178 -14.84 19.65 17.48
C GLY A 178 -16.00 18.92 16.80
N VAL A 179 -15.73 17.97 15.91
CA VAL A 179 -16.77 17.17 15.24
C VAL A 179 -17.14 15.93 16.04
N GLY A 180 -18.36 15.45 15.88
CA GLY A 180 -18.86 14.24 16.54
C GLY A 180 -18.19 12.95 16.03
N LEU A 181 -18.38 11.84 16.76
CA LEU A 181 -17.77 10.54 16.46
C LEU A 181 -18.18 10.01 15.07
N GLY A 182 -19.47 10.10 14.71
CA GLY A 182 -19.99 9.62 13.43
C GLY A 182 -19.46 10.44 12.25
N GLU A 183 -19.40 11.76 12.40
CA GLU A 183 -18.79 12.66 11.41
C GLU A 183 -17.29 12.40 11.29
N ALA A 184 -16.58 12.23 12.41
CA ALA A 184 -15.15 11.93 12.43
C ALA A 184 -14.82 10.63 11.70
N PHE A 185 -15.64 9.59 11.86
CA PHE A 185 -15.47 8.33 11.14
C PHE A 185 -15.55 8.55 9.62
N ASN A 186 -16.61 9.20 9.15
CA ASN A 186 -16.84 9.46 7.72
C ASN A 186 -15.80 10.41 7.11
N LEU A 187 -15.49 11.52 7.81
CA LEU A 187 -14.45 12.47 7.42
C LEU A 187 -13.05 11.84 7.48
N GLY A 188 -12.82 10.92 8.40
CA GLY A 188 -11.62 10.11 8.50
C GLY A 188 -11.38 9.32 7.21
N VAL A 189 -12.36 8.52 6.77
CA VAL A 189 -12.25 7.75 5.51
C VAL A 189 -11.95 8.68 4.32
N ALA A 190 -12.72 9.76 4.19
CA ALA A 190 -12.53 10.73 3.10
C ALA A 190 -11.16 11.43 3.15
N THR A 191 -10.64 11.71 4.35
CA THR A 191 -9.31 12.31 4.54
C THR A 191 -8.22 11.36 4.10
N ILE A 192 -8.30 10.08 4.46
CA ILE A 192 -7.35 9.06 4.04
C ILE A 192 -7.38 8.90 2.52
N TYR A 193 -8.56 8.92 1.89
CA TYR A 193 -8.70 8.91 0.43
C TYR A 193 -7.99 10.11 -0.22
N GLY A 194 -8.24 11.33 0.28
CA GLY A 194 -7.60 12.55 -0.22
C GLY A 194 -6.08 12.59 -0.01
N LEU A 195 -5.59 12.18 1.16
CA LEU A 195 -4.16 12.11 1.45
C LEU A 195 -3.45 11.03 0.63
N THR A 196 -4.12 9.91 0.34
CA THR A 196 -3.59 8.87 -0.54
C THR A 196 -3.40 9.41 -1.96
N ALA A 197 -4.40 10.12 -2.50
CA ALA A 197 -4.30 10.75 -3.81
C ALA A 197 -3.14 11.78 -3.88
N LEU A 198 -2.95 12.58 -2.82
CA LEU A 198 -1.79 13.47 -2.70
C LEU A 198 -0.47 12.72 -2.69
N GLY A 199 -0.38 11.64 -1.92
CA GLY A 199 0.84 10.83 -1.84
C GLY A 199 1.22 10.24 -3.20
N VAL A 200 0.24 9.68 -3.94
CA VAL A 200 0.42 9.17 -5.31
C VAL A 200 0.87 10.28 -6.25
N ALA A 201 0.18 11.43 -6.22
CA ALA A 201 0.54 12.59 -7.03
C ALA A 201 1.96 13.10 -6.74
N GLY A 202 2.34 13.15 -5.46
CA GLY A 202 3.67 13.53 -5.00
C GLY A 202 4.77 12.62 -5.54
N ILE A 203 4.59 11.29 -5.43
CA ILE A 203 5.58 10.31 -5.89
C ILE A 203 5.76 10.41 -7.41
N LEU A 204 4.67 10.38 -8.18
CA LEU A 204 4.73 10.41 -9.64
C LEU A 204 5.29 11.73 -10.18
N ALA A 205 4.85 12.87 -9.63
CA ALA A 205 5.40 14.17 -9.99
C ALA A 205 6.91 14.26 -9.67
N THR A 206 7.34 13.67 -8.55
CA THR A 206 8.75 13.63 -8.15
C THR A 206 9.58 12.75 -9.10
N LEU A 207 9.13 11.54 -9.41
CA LEU A 207 9.83 10.64 -10.33
C LEU A 207 10.00 11.27 -11.73
N ILE A 208 8.96 11.90 -12.26
CA ILE A 208 9.01 12.64 -13.52
C ILE A 208 9.89 13.89 -13.39
N GLY A 209 9.84 14.56 -12.24
CA GLY A 209 10.68 15.72 -11.89
C GLY A 209 12.18 15.39 -11.91
N LEU A 210 12.57 14.24 -11.36
CA LEU A 210 13.95 13.77 -11.30
C LEU A 210 14.49 13.37 -12.68
N ARG A 211 13.61 13.08 -13.64
CA ARG A 211 13.99 12.70 -15.00
C ARG A 211 14.62 13.83 -15.81
N PHE A 212 14.38 15.09 -15.42
CA PHE A 212 15.00 16.24 -16.05
C PHE A 212 15.58 17.17 -14.97
N PRO A 213 16.90 17.18 -14.79
CA PRO A 213 17.56 17.92 -13.70
C PRO A 213 17.38 19.44 -13.79
N THR A 214 17.21 19.98 -15.01
CA THR A 214 16.99 21.41 -15.22
C THR A 214 15.50 21.75 -15.07
N PRO A 215 15.13 22.70 -14.18
CA PRO A 215 13.77 23.21 -14.12
C PRO A 215 13.40 23.84 -15.48
N PRO A 216 12.14 23.71 -15.94
CA PRO A 216 11.71 24.36 -17.18
C PRO A 216 11.98 25.86 -17.07
N LYS A 217 12.45 26.49 -18.17
CA LYS A 217 12.79 27.93 -18.25
C LYS A 217 11.64 28.83 -17.79
N THR A 218 10.41 28.33 -17.79
CA THR A 218 9.25 28.94 -17.16
C THR A 218 8.77 28.07 -15.99
N ALA A 219 8.67 28.66 -14.80
CA ALA A 219 8.21 28.00 -13.57
C ALA A 219 6.74 27.49 -13.63
N ARG A 220 6.04 27.69 -14.76
CA ARG A 220 4.59 27.59 -14.90
C ARG A 220 4.09 26.43 -15.76
N ARG A 221 4.98 25.69 -16.43
CA ARG A 221 4.58 24.52 -17.25
C ARG A 221 4.97 23.22 -16.55
N TRP A 222 3.95 22.46 -16.13
CA TRP A 222 4.11 21.03 -15.85
C TRP A 222 4.73 20.34 -17.07
N ARG A 223 5.57 19.34 -16.84
CA ARG A 223 6.16 18.59 -17.95
C ARG A 223 5.05 17.85 -18.71
N PRO A 224 5.19 17.68 -20.04
CA PRO A 224 4.20 16.94 -20.82
C PRO A 224 3.90 15.57 -20.19
N GLY A 225 2.61 15.25 -20.11
CA GLY A 225 2.14 13.98 -19.55
C GLY A 225 2.18 13.86 -18.02
N THR A 226 2.74 14.82 -17.25
CA THR A 226 2.78 14.69 -15.78
C THR A 226 1.37 14.61 -15.18
N VAL A 227 0.47 15.53 -15.54
CA VAL A 227 -0.90 15.54 -15.01
C VAL A 227 -1.64 14.26 -15.39
N ALA A 228 -1.55 13.83 -16.66
CA ALA A 228 -2.19 12.59 -17.11
C ALA A 228 -1.65 11.36 -16.36
N THR A 229 -0.34 11.31 -16.09
CA THR A 229 0.28 10.21 -15.33
C THR A 229 -0.15 10.21 -13.87
N VAL A 230 -0.26 11.40 -13.26
CA VAL A 230 -0.77 11.55 -11.89
C VAL A 230 -2.22 11.08 -11.81
N LEU A 231 -3.08 11.53 -12.72
CA LEU A 231 -4.48 11.10 -12.77
C LEU A 231 -4.60 9.59 -13.02
N LEU A 232 -3.78 9.04 -13.91
CA LEU A 232 -3.73 7.59 -14.13
C LEU A 232 -3.33 6.86 -12.85
N GLY A 233 -2.27 7.29 -12.16
CA GLY A 233 -1.84 6.67 -10.91
C GLY A 233 -2.89 6.74 -9.81
N ILE A 234 -3.57 7.88 -9.67
CA ILE A 234 -4.70 8.04 -8.74
C ILE A 234 -5.81 7.05 -9.11
N GLY A 235 -6.20 6.97 -10.38
CA GLY A 235 -7.21 6.01 -10.84
C GLY A 235 -6.81 4.56 -10.59
N LEU A 236 -5.57 4.17 -10.88
CA LEU A 236 -5.06 2.81 -10.65
C LEU A 236 -5.05 2.40 -9.17
N VAL A 237 -4.88 3.35 -8.26
CA VAL A 237 -4.91 3.08 -6.81
C VAL A 237 -6.34 3.14 -6.26
N LEU A 238 -7.10 4.18 -6.62
CA LEU A 238 -8.31 4.60 -5.92
C LEU A 238 -9.61 4.47 -6.73
N GLY A 239 -9.57 4.02 -7.99
CA GLY A 239 -10.75 4.04 -8.85
C GLY A 239 -10.85 2.89 -9.84
N VAL A 240 -10.07 1.81 -9.66
CA VAL A 240 -10.19 0.59 -10.48
C VAL A 240 -10.23 -0.63 -9.57
N GLY A 241 -11.02 -1.61 -9.97
CA GLY A 241 -10.98 -2.97 -9.43
C GLY A 241 -10.13 -3.90 -10.29
N ASN A 242 -10.19 -5.19 -9.96
CA ASN A 242 -9.48 -6.23 -10.69
C ASN A 242 -10.34 -6.86 -11.80
N GLN A 243 -9.77 -7.78 -12.57
CA GLN A 243 -10.45 -8.32 -13.75
C GLN A 243 -11.59 -9.32 -13.43
N ILE A 244 -11.69 -9.81 -12.19
CA ILE A 244 -12.84 -10.65 -11.80
C ILE A 244 -14.15 -9.89 -12.04
N GLY A 245 -14.17 -8.57 -11.78
CA GLY A 245 -15.34 -7.75 -12.05
C GLY A 245 -15.80 -7.78 -13.50
N ALA A 246 -14.86 -7.68 -14.44
CA ALA A 246 -15.15 -7.80 -15.87
C ALA A 246 -15.59 -9.23 -16.24
N LEU A 247 -14.91 -10.24 -15.69
CA LEU A 247 -15.23 -11.65 -15.94
C LEU A 247 -16.65 -11.99 -15.52
N GLN A 248 -17.13 -11.51 -14.37
CA GLN A 248 -18.51 -11.71 -13.92
C GLN A 248 -19.53 -11.19 -14.93
N ARG A 249 -19.28 -10.04 -15.55
CA ARG A 249 -20.16 -9.45 -16.58
C ARG A 249 -20.10 -10.22 -17.90
N ILE A 250 -18.91 -10.62 -18.33
CA ILE A 250 -18.73 -11.36 -19.59
C ILE A 250 -19.35 -12.76 -19.48
N VAL A 251 -19.10 -13.44 -18.35
CA VAL A 251 -19.63 -14.77 -18.05
C VAL A 251 -21.11 -14.71 -17.65
N GLY A 252 -21.60 -13.58 -17.14
CA GLY A 252 -22.97 -13.47 -16.64
C GLY A 252 -23.23 -14.33 -15.40
N SER A 253 -22.20 -14.57 -14.58
CA SER A 253 -22.28 -15.32 -13.32
C SER A 253 -21.19 -14.84 -12.36
N SER A 254 -21.53 -14.66 -11.08
CA SER A 254 -20.56 -14.33 -10.02
C SER A 254 -19.69 -15.52 -9.63
N GLU A 255 -20.16 -16.75 -9.91
CA GLU A 255 -19.45 -17.99 -9.59
C GLU A 255 -18.14 -18.15 -10.39
N VAL A 256 -17.90 -17.35 -11.44
CA VAL A 256 -16.60 -17.29 -12.11
C VAL A 256 -15.45 -16.96 -11.14
N ASN A 257 -15.76 -16.30 -10.01
CA ASN A 257 -14.81 -15.99 -8.96
C ASN A 257 -14.25 -17.24 -8.27
N ILE A 258 -15.08 -18.26 -8.04
CA ILE A 258 -14.72 -19.45 -7.28
C ILE A 258 -14.08 -20.56 -8.14
N LEU A 259 -13.97 -20.33 -9.45
CA LEU A 259 -13.43 -21.31 -10.40
C LEU A 259 -11.90 -21.36 -10.39
N GLY A 260 -11.35 -22.56 -10.51
CA GLY A 260 -9.92 -22.75 -10.79
C GLY A 260 -9.53 -22.34 -12.22
N ASP A 261 -8.23 -22.36 -12.50
CA ASP A 261 -7.65 -21.85 -13.76
C ASP A 261 -8.32 -22.42 -15.04
N ALA A 262 -8.42 -23.75 -15.15
CA ALA A 262 -8.98 -24.40 -16.33
C ALA A 262 -10.48 -24.10 -16.50
N GLN A 263 -11.24 -24.16 -15.40
CA GLN A 263 -12.67 -23.89 -15.36
C GLN A 263 -12.98 -22.45 -15.77
N ARG A 264 -12.19 -21.49 -15.29
CA ARG A 264 -12.38 -20.07 -15.60
C ARG A 264 -12.14 -19.79 -17.09
N VAL A 265 -11.14 -20.43 -17.69
CA VAL A 265 -10.88 -20.35 -19.15
C VAL A 265 -12.00 -21.00 -19.94
N GLU A 266 -12.45 -22.19 -19.53
CA GLU A 266 -13.53 -22.93 -20.17
C GLU A 266 -14.82 -22.09 -20.22
N VAL A 267 -15.24 -21.57 -19.06
CA VAL A 267 -16.47 -20.78 -18.93
C VAL A 267 -16.37 -19.46 -19.69
N LEU A 268 -15.19 -18.82 -19.70
CA LEU A 268 -14.95 -17.63 -20.52
C LEU A 268 -15.13 -17.94 -22.02
N TRP A 269 -14.62 -19.08 -22.49
CA TRP A 269 -14.76 -19.49 -23.88
C TRP A 269 -16.21 -19.86 -24.24
N GLN A 270 -16.92 -20.52 -23.32
CA GLN A 270 -18.36 -20.76 -23.45
C GLN A 270 -19.13 -19.43 -23.57
N ALA A 271 -18.77 -18.43 -22.76
CA ALA A 271 -19.37 -17.10 -22.82
C ALA A 271 -19.13 -16.39 -24.17
N ILE A 272 -17.90 -16.45 -24.69
CA ILE A 272 -17.55 -15.88 -26.00
C ILE A 272 -18.34 -16.56 -27.13
N LYS A 273 -18.59 -17.87 -27.02
CA LYS A 273 -19.39 -18.65 -27.98
C LYS A 273 -20.90 -18.48 -27.81
N GLY A 274 -21.37 -17.80 -26.77
CA GLY A 274 -22.79 -17.65 -26.47
C GLY A 274 -23.48 -18.93 -25.97
N ILE A 275 -22.74 -19.85 -25.33
CA ILE A 275 -23.29 -21.10 -24.79
C ILE A 275 -24.06 -20.81 -23.49
N THR A 276 -25.30 -21.31 -23.39
CA THR A 276 -26.14 -21.25 -22.18
C THR A 276 -26.92 -22.57 -21.97
N PRO A 277 -27.01 -23.09 -20.73
CA PRO A 277 -26.33 -22.60 -19.53
C PRO A 277 -24.81 -22.88 -19.57
N ARG A 278 -24.03 -22.07 -18.85
CA ARG A 278 -22.58 -22.28 -18.73
C ARG A 278 -22.32 -23.31 -17.64
N SER A 279 -21.44 -24.25 -17.89
CA SER A 279 -21.14 -25.33 -16.95
C SER A 279 -19.66 -25.71 -17.01
N VAL A 280 -19.18 -26.35 -15.97
CA VAL A 280 -17.85 -26.97 -15.90
C VAL A 280 -18.02 -28.47 -15.75
N ASP A 281 -16.95 -29.24 -15.99
CA ASP A 281 -16.96 -30.67 -15.68
C ASP A 281 -17.31 -30.88 -14.19
N PRO A 282 -18.41 -31.60 -13.85
CA PRO A 282 -18.78 -31.90 -12.48
C PRO A 282 -17.68 -32.61 -11.68
N ALA A 283 -16.74 -33.31 -12.33
CA ALA A 283 -15.58 -33.94 -11.67
C ALA A 283 -14.49 -32.95 -11.25
N SER A 284 -14.52 -31.72 -11.77
CA SER A 284 -13.53 -30.67 -11.49
C SER A 284 -13.98 -29.66 -10.43
N VAL A 285 -15.26 -29.70 -10.03
CA VAL A 285 -15.86 -28.74 -9.10
C VAL A 285 -15.19 -28.85 -7.73
N LYS A 286 -14.73 -27.72 -7.21
CA LYS A 286 -14.26 -27.58 -5.83
C LYS A 286 -15.33 -26.87 -5.02
N SER A 287 -15.34 -27.05 -3.69
CA SER A 287 -16.37 -26.43 -2.87
C SER A 287 -15.90 -25.84 -1.55
N SER A 288 -16.47 -24.70 -1.18
CA SER A 288 -16.34 -24.08 0.14
C SER A 288 -17.38 -24.58 1.15
N ALA A 289 -18.50 -25.14 0.67
CA ALA A 289 -19.57 -25.76 1.46
C ALA A 289 -19.97 -27.12 0.87
N GLY A 290 -20.45 -28.10 1.64
CA GLY A 290 -20.61 -29.48 1.15
C GLY A 290 -21.48 -29.72 -0.11
N ASN A 291 -22.28 -28.75 -0.57
CA ASN A 291 -23.11 -28.83 -1.78
C ASN A 291 -22.68 -27.79 -2.82
N ALA A 292 -22.44 -28.22 -4.06
CA ALA A 292 -22.07 -27.39 -5.21
C ALA A 292 -22.86 -27.78 -6.48
N SER A 293 -22.80 -26.94 -7.51
CA SER A 293 -23.42 -27.15 -8.83
C SER A 293 -22.35 -27.11 -9.91
N ALA A 294 -22.44 -27.98 -10.91
CA ALA A 294 -21.58 -27.91 -12.09
C ALA A 294 -22.04 -26.87 -13.11
N THR A 295 -23.32 -26.47 -13.02
CA THR A 295 -23.89 -25.41 -13.83
C THR A 295 -23.80 -24.09 -13.09
N LEU A 296 -23.27 -23.06 -13.74
CA LEU A 296 -23.11 -21.75 -13.13
C LEU A 296 -24.45 -21.04 -13.02
N ALA A 297 -24.78 -20.58 -11.82
CA ALA A 297 -25.97 -19.79 -11.59
C ALA A 297 -25.88 -18.44 -12.35
N PRO A 298 -26.93 -18.04 -13.10
CA PRO A 298 -26.92 -16.75 -13.77
C PRO A 298 -26.92 -15.62 -12.73
N MET A 299 -26.03 -14.65 -12.90
CA MET A 299 -26.04 -13.42 -12.13
C MET A 299 -27.03 -12.44 -12.76
N ASP A 300 -27.90 -11.85 -11.94
CA ASP A 300 -28.77 -10.77 -12.38
C ASP A 300 -27.91 -9.59 -12.89
N PRO A 301 -28.08 -9.14 -14.15
CA PRO A 301 -27.32 -8.01 -14.68
C PRO A 301 -27.48 -6.71 -13.87
N ALA A 302 -28.56 -6.56 -13.10
CA ALA A 302 -28.74 -5.42 -12.20
C ALA A 302 -27.96 -5.57 -10.88
N ASN A 303 -27.72 -6.80 -10.42
CA ASN A 303 -27.08 -7.10 -9.14
C ASN A 303 -25.68 -7.68 -9.35
N TYR A 304 -24.70 -6.77 -9.38
CA TYR A 304 -23.28 -7.11 -9.41
C TYR A 304 -22.81 -7.62 -8.05
N ASP A 305 -22.09 -8.74 -8.02
CA ASP A 305 -21.41 -9.17 -6.79
C ASP A 305 -20.14 -8.33 -6.57
N LEU A 306 -20.27 -7.39 -5.62
CA LEU A 306 -19.21 -6.49 -5.18
C LEU A 306 -18.10 -7.18 -4.38
N TRP A 307 -18.38 -8.36 -3.80
CA TRP A 307 -17.44 -9.05 -2.91
C TRP A 307 -16.51 -9.99 -3.67
N GLY A 308 -16.99 -10.63 -4.74
CA GLY A 308 -16.21 -11.55 -5.57
C GLY A 308 -14.84 -10.98 -5.98
N PRO A 309 -14.74 -9.77 -6.55
CA PRO A 309 -13.46 -9.19 -6.94
C PRO A 309 -12.44 -9.05 -5.80
N SER A 310 -12.87 -8.86 -4.55
CA SER A 310 -11.94 -8.82 -3.41
C SER A 310 -11.70 -10.19 -2.76
N ARG A 311 -12.12 -11.28 -3.40
CA ARG A 311 -12.05 -12.69 -2.95
C ARG A 311 -11.65 -13.61 -4.09
N ALA A 312 -10.62 -13.22 -4.85
CA ALA A 312 -10.27 -13.87 -6.11
C ALA A 312 -9.50 -15.18 -5.94
N ILE A 313 -9.05 -15.51 -4.71
CA ILE A 313 -8.22 -16.68 -4.42
C ILE A 313 -8.92 -17.60 -3.43
N TYR A 314 -8.80 -18.89 -3.66
CA TYR A 314 -9.30 -19.97 -2.80
C TYR A 314 -8.20 -21.00 -2.57
N ASP A 315 -7.86 -21.25 -1.31
CA ASP A 315 -6.84 -22.22 -0.90
C ASP A 315 -7.50 -23.60 -0.65
N ASP A 316 -6.93 -24.66 -1.21
CA ASP A 316 -7.29 -26.06 -1.01
C ASP A 316 -6.91 -26.52 0.41
N VAL A 317 -7.90 -26.90 1.22
CA VAL A 317 -7.70 -27.26 2.63
C VAL A 317 -7.80 -28.76 2.87
N ASN A 318 -8.71 -29.44 2.17
CA ASN A 318 -8.84 -30.89 2.22
C ASN A 318 -9.03 -31.42 0.80
N LYS A 319 -7.98 -32.07 0.27
CA LYS A 319 -7.96 -32.59 -1.11
C LYS A 319 -8.67 -33.94 -1.27
N ASP A 320 -9.05 -34.57 -0.16
CA ASP A 320 -9.73 -35.87 -0.10
C ASP A 320 -11.14 -35.76 0.51
N ALA A 321 -11.75 -34.58 0.41
CA ALA A 321 -13.09 -34.35 0.93
C ALA A 321 -14.15 -35.09 0.09
N LEU A 322 -15.28 -35.44 0.70
CA LEU A 322 -16.49 -35.81 -0.02
C LEU A 322 -17.34 -34.56 -0.23
N ILE A 323 -17.67 -34.25 -1.48
CA ILE A 323 -18.51 -33.12 -1.87
C ILE A 323 -19.73 -33.61 -2.65
N THR A 324 -20.86 -32.96 -2.46
CA THR A 324 -22.05 -33.18 -3.29
C THR A 324 -22.03 -32.22 -4.46
N VAL A 325 -22.03 -32.74 -5.69
CA VAL A 325 -22.18 -31.94 -6.92
C VAL A 325 -23.43 -32.42 -7.63
N ASP A 326 -24.39 -31.51 -7.86
CA ASP A 326 -25.68 -31.82 -8.50
C ASP A 326 -26.42 -33.01 -7.85
N GLY A 327 -26.37 -33.09 -6.51
CA GLY A 327 -26.99 -34.17 -5.73
C GLY A 327 -26.19 -35.49 -5.67
N VAL A 328 -25.01 -35.55 -6.29
CA VAL A 328 -24.14 -36.74 -6.30
C VAL A 328 -22.91 -36.53 -5.43
N GLN A 329 -22.70 -37.41 -4.46
CA GLN A 329 -21.49 -37.44 -3.62
C GLN A 329 -20.29 -37.95 -4.42
N ARG A 330 -19.17 -37.23 -4.35
CA ARG A 330 -17.92 -37.54 -5.06
C ARG A 330 -16.71 -37.15 -4.23
N GLN A 331 -15.57 -37.78 -4.49
CA GLN A 331 -14.29 -37.28 -3.98
C GLN A 331 -14.00 -35.92 -4.65
N GLY A 332 -13.66 -34.92 -3.86
CA GLY A 332 -13.37 -33.58 -4.34
C GLY A 332 -12.54 -32.79 -3.34
N ILE A 333 -12.38 -31.50 -3.62
CA ILE A 333 -11.49 -30.63 -2.85
C ILE A 333 -12.31 -29.59 -2.12
N GLN A 334 -12.14 -29.54 -0.80
CA GLN A 334 -12.66 -28.46 0.04
C GLN A 334 -11.70 -27.28 0.00
N GLN A 335 -12.24 -26.08 -0.24
CA GLN A 335 -11.47 -24.84 -0.30
C GLN A 335 -11.92 -23.80 0.72
N ASN A 336 -10.97 -22.98 1.17
CA ASN A 336 -11.23 -21.78 1.94
C ASN A 336 -10.94 -20.54 1.11
N GLN A 337 -11.83 -19.57 1.20
CA GLN A 337 -11.66 -18.27 0.57
C GLN A 337 -10.49 -17.51 1.21
N VAL A 338 -9.73 -16.80 0.39
CA VAL A 338 -8.69 -15.85 0.81
C VAL A 338 -9.09 -14.43 0.42
N ILE A 339 -8.86 -13.46 1.31
CA ILE A 339 -9.14 -12.05 1.01
C ILE A 339 -8.05 -11.47 0.12
N THR A 340 -8.46 -10.81 -0.97
CA THR A 340 -7.61 -10.13 -1.96
C THR A 340 -8.12 -8.70 -2.22
N GLU A 341 -8.41 -7.97 -1.15
CA GLU A 341 -8.87 -6.58 -1.24
C GLU A 341 -7.85 -5.66 -1.92
N PHE A 342 -8.38 -4.60 -2.53
CA PHE A 342 -7.64 -3.51 -3.14
C PHE A 342 -8.22 -2.18 -2.66
N PRO A 343 -7.47 -1.06 -2.73
CA PRO A 343 -7.88 0.16 -2.05
C PRO A 343 -9.26 0.68 -2.44
N PHE A 344 -9.60 0.64 -3.74
CA PHE A 344 -10.91 1.09 -4.18
C PHE A 344 -12.07 0.29 -3.55
N PHE A 345 -11.92 -1.03 -3.41
CA PHE A 345 -12.88 -1.88 -2.70
C PHE A 345 -13.07 -1.40 -1.25
N SER A 346 -11.99 -1.22 -0.49
CA SER A 346 -12.07 -0.88 0.94
C SER A 346 -12.67 0.53 1.15
N PHE A 347 -12.40 1.47 0.23
CA PHE A 347 -13.04 2.79 0.26
C PHE A 347 -14.50 2.77 -0.18
N TYR A 348 -14.87 1.96 -1.18
CA TYR A 348 -16.27 1.76 -1.60
C TYR A 348 -17.10 1.10 -0.50
N LEU A 349 -16.47 0.19 0.26
CA LEU A 349 -17.05 -0.43 1.44
C LEU A 349 -17.22 0.58 2.58
N GLY A 350 -16.26 1.49 2.75
CA GLY A 350 -16.27 2.57 3.72
C GLY A 350 -15.70 2.19 5.09
N ASP A 351 -14.80 1.21 5.13
CA ASP A 351 -14.18 0.70 6.35
C ASP A 351 -12.91 1.50 6.67
N LEU A 352 -12.79 1.96 7.91
CA LEU A 352 -11.65 2.74 8.41
C LEU A 352 -10.59 1.80 9.01
N HIS A 353 -10.26 0.74 8.28
CA HIS A 353 -9.42 -0.34 8.78
C HIS A 353 -7.94 0.08 8.79
N PRO A 354 -7.09 -0.48 9.68
CA PRO A 354 -5.63 -0.24 9.73
C PRO A 354 -4.91 -0.13 8.38
N HIS A 355 -5.15 -1.06 7.46
CA HIS A 355 -4.48 -1.10 6.16
C HIS A 355 -4.94 0.04 5.24
N VAL A 356 -6.18 0.53 5.40
CA VAL A 356 -6.69 1.72 4.70
C VAL A 356 -6.06 2.98 5.31
N LEU A 357 -6.11 3.11 6.64
CA LEU A 357 -5.52 4.21 7.40
C LEU A 357 -4.03 4.41 7.08
N ALA A 358 -3.29 3.33 6.81
CA ALA A 358 -1.85 3.36 6.54
C ALA A 358 -1.47 3.95 5.18
N LEU A 359 -2.34 3.91 4.17
CA LEU A 359 -2.05 4.28 2.77
C LEU A 359 -1.26 5.61 2.59
N PRO A 360 -1.71 6.76 3.14
CA PRO A 360 -1.00 8.02 2.96
C PRO A 360 0.37 8.06 3.65
N PHE A 361 0.55 7.30 4.73
CA PHE A 361 1.78 7.27 5.52
C PHE A 361 2.79 6.30 4.92
N VAL A 362 2.32 5.21 4.33
CA VAL A 362 3.10 4.35 3.45
C VAL A 362 3.68 5.15 2.27
N LEU A 363 2.86 5.98 1.61
CA LEU A 363 3.32 6.86 0.53
C LEU A 363 4.34 7.91 1.00
N LEU A 364 4.20 8.40 2.24
CA LEU A 364 5.16 9.29 2.88
C LEU A 364 6.51 8.57 3.16
N VAL A 365 6.49 7.32 3.63
CA VAL A 365 7.72 6.51 3.81
C VAL A 365 8.36 6.14 2.47
N MET A 366 7.56 5.87 1.43
CA MET A 366 8.06 5.71 0.07
C MET A 366 8.76 6.99 -0.43
N ALA A 367 8.20 8.17 -0.13
CA ALA A 367 8.84 9.45 -0.45
C ALA A 367 10.14 9.65 0.34
N LEU A 368 10.16 9.24 1.62
CA LEU A 368 11.36 9.27 2.46
C LEU A 368 12.48 8.39 1.88
N ALA A 369 12.15 7.18 1.43
CA ALA A 369 13.10 6.29 0.77
C ALA A 369 13.63 6.90 -0.54
N LEU A 370 12.77 7.55 -1.35
CA LEU A 370 13.19 8.24 -2.56
C LEU A 370 14.10 9.45 -2.24
N ALA A 371 13.78 10.25 -1.21
CA ALA A 371 14.60 11.36 -0.75
C ALA A 371 15.99 10.88 -0.30
N LEU A 372 16.02 9.80 0.47
CA LEU A 372 17.26 9.16 0.89
C LEU A 372 18.12 8.72 -0.29
N LEU A 373 17.51 8.16 -1.34
CA LEU A 373 18.26 7.74 -2.54
C LEU A 373 18.78 8.94 -3.35
N VAL A 374 18.02 10.03 -3.43
CA VAL A 374 18.35 11.19 -4.29
C VAL A 374 19.43 12.07 -3.69
N ARG A 375 19.50 12.19 -2.36
CA ARG A 375 20.38 13.12 -1.64
C ARG A 375 21.83 13.13 -2.13
N PRO A 376 22.55 14.27 -2.07
CA PRO A 376 23.89 14.40 -2.62
C PRO A 376 24.99 13.82 -1.72
N THR A 377 24.73 13.62 -0.43
CA THR A 377 25.71 13.20 0.58
C THR A 377 25.13 12.14 1.50
N LEU A 378 25.97 11.30 2.10
CA LEU A 378 25.50 10.30 3.08
C LEU A 378 24.87 10.97 4.31
N PRO A 379 23.92 10.30 4.98
CA PRO A 379 23.34 10.81 6.21
C PRO A 379 24.40 11.07 7.27
N GLY A 380 24.30 12.24 7.91
CA GLY A 380 25.22 12.73 8.92
C GLY A 380 24.68 12.57 10.34
N TRP A 381 23.88 11.54 10.63
CA TRP A 381 23.00 11.38 11.83
C TRP A 381 23.43 12.06 13.14
N TRP A 382 24.72 12.06 13.46
CA TRP A 382 25.25 12.56 14.74
C TRP A 382 26.04 13.88 14.64
N ARG A 383 26.25 14.41 13.43
CA ARG A 383 27.12 15.57 13.16
C ARG A 383 26.52 16.89 13.62
N SER A 384 25.21 17.06 13.48
CA SER A 384 24.52 18.31 13.83
C SER A 384 23.14 18.05 14.42
N GLY A 385 22.55 19.07 15.04
CA GLY A 385 21.17 18.99 15.54
C GLY A 385 20.12 18.68 14.45
N PRO A 386 20.17 19.33 13.26
CA PRO A 386 19.31 18.96 12.14
C PRO A 386 19.47 17.49 11.69
N ASP A 387 20.69 16.93 11.71
CA ASP A 387 20.89 15.53 11.34
C ASP A 387 20.22 14.56 12.34
N ARG A 388 20.25 14.91 13.63
CA ARG A 388 19.56 14.13 14.68
C ARG A 388 18.04 14.22 14.54
N LEU A 389 17.52 15.37 14.13
CA LEU A 389 16.09 15.54 13.83
C LEU A 389 15.69 14.72 12.59
N GLU A 390 16.55 14.64 11.57
CA GLU A 390 16.30 13.82 10.37
C GLU A 390 16.26 12.33 10.73
N LEU A 391 17.16 11.90 11.62
CA LEU A 391 17.17 10.56 12.18
C LEU A 391 15.89 10.28 12.99
N ALA A 392 15.50 11.20 13.87
CA ALA A 392 14.26 11.11 14.67
C ALA A 392 13.02 10.96 13.78
N LEU A 393 12.89 11.78 12.74
CA LEU A 393 11.79 11.71 11.80
C LEU A 393 11.82 10.43 10.96
N SER A 394 13.01 9.96 10.56
CA SER A 394 13.13 8.69 9.83
C SER A 394 12.66 7.51 10.68
N GLY A 395 13.08 7.45 11.94
CA GLY A 395 12.64 6.42 12.88
C GLY A 395 11.16 6.55 13.22
N LEU A 396 10.64 7.77 13.40
CA LEU A 396 9.23 8.04 13.65
C LEU A 396 8.35 7.52 12.51
N LEU A 397 8.68 7.86 11.25
CA LEU A 397 7.87 7.50 10.09
C LEU A 397 7.87 5.99 9.81
N ILE A 398 9.00 5.32 10.00
CA ILE A 398 9.09 3.87 9.83
C ILE A 398 8.38 3.16 10.99
N GLY A 399 8.63 3.60 12.23
CA GLY A 399 7.99 3.04 13.42
C GLY A 399 6.47 3.25 13.45
N SER A 400 5.98 4.38 12.95
CA SER A 400 4.54 4.67 12.90
C SER A 400 3.78 3.67 12.07
N LEU A 401 4.39 3.15 10.99
CA LEU A 401 3.74 2.10 10.20
C LEU A 401 3.42 0.88 11.04
N TYR A 402 4.29 0.50 11.99
CA TYR A 402 4.03 -0.67 12.83
C TYR A 402 2.80 -0.51 13.73
N MET A 403 2.59 0.71 14.24
CA MET A 403 1.47 1.05 15.12
C MET A 403 0.18 1.39 14.36
N ILE A 404 0.26 1.78 13.08
CA ILE A 404 -0.92 1.99 12.21
C ILE A 404 -1.37 0.67 11.60
N ASN A 405 -0.44 -0.12 11.06
CA ASN A 405 -0.65 -1.44 10.47
C ASN A 405 0.68 -2.23 10.45
N SER A 406 0.86 -3.15 11.40
CA SER A 406 2.13 -3.87 11.63
C SER A 406 2.74 -4.52 10.37
N TRP A 407 1.90 -4.95 9.44
CA TRP A 407 2.29 -5.59 8.18
C TRP A 407 3.05 -4.66 7.23
N ASP A 408 2.86 -3.34 7.33
CA ASP A 408 3.51 -2.35 6.45
C ASP A 408 4.97 -2.07 6.84
N ALA A 409 5.29 -2.13 8.13
CA ALA A 409 6.63 -1.78 8.61
C ALA A 409 7.75 -2.66 8.00
N PRO A 410 7.62 -4.01 7.90
CA PRO A 410 8.61 -4.84 7.23
C PRO A 410 8.83 -4.46 5.75
N THR A 411 7.75 -4.28 4.99
CA THR A 411 7.80 -3.99 3.55
C THR A 411 8.45 -2.63 3.27
N TYR A 412 7.99 -1.57 3.93
CA TYR A 412 8.48 -0.22 3.66
C TYR A 412 9.77 0.09 4.42
N GLY A 413 10.05 -0.60 5.52
CA GLY A 413 11.37 -0.64 6.15
C GLY A 413 12.43 -1.28 5.24
N PHE A 414 12.09 -2.40 4.58
CA PHE A 414 12.94 -2.99 3.55
C PHE A 414 13.16 -2.05 2.37
N LEU A 415 12.11 -1.36 1.90
CA LEU A 415 12.23 -0.34 0.84
C LEU A 415 13.22 0.77 1.23
N TYR A 416 13.12 1.31 2.45
CA TYR A 416 14.06 2.32 2.97
C TYR A 416 15.49 1.76 3.02
N ALA A 417 15.66 0.55 3.53
CA ALA A 417 16.95 -0.11 3.64
C ALA A 417 17.59 -0.41 2.26
N ALA A 418 16.78 -0.79 1.27
CA ALA A 418 17.21 -0.99 -0.11
C ALA A 418 17.55 0.35 -0.80
N ALA A 419 16.79 1.42 -0.55
CA ALA A 419 17.13 2.76 -1.01
C ALA A 419 18.47 3.25 -0.42
N LEU A 420 18.74 2.95 0.86
CA LEU A 420 20.02 3.20 1.51
C LEU A 420 21.17 2.41 0.85
N ALA A 421 20.91 1.14 0.49
CA ALA A 421 21.87 0.30 -0.20
C ALA A 421 22.26 0.90 -1.58
N LEU A 422 21.28 1.41 -2.32
CA LEU A 422 21.49 2.11 -3.58
C LEU A 422 22.23 3.45 -3.40
N LEU A 423 21.92 4.20 -2.33
CA LEU A 423 22.65 5.42 -1.98
C LEU A 423 24.14 5.14 -1.72
N LEU A 424 24.45 4.11 -0.92
CA LEU A 424 25.83 3.71 -0.65
C LEU A 424 26.55 3.26 -1.92
N ARG A 425 25.85 2.53 -2.80
CA ARG A 425 26.40 2.18 -4.11
C ARG A 425 26.76 3.41 -4.95
N ARG A 426 25.99 4.49 -4.83
CA ARG A 426 26.21 5.76 -5.56
C ARG A 426 27.33 6.61 -4.96
N LEU A 427 27.34 6.78 -3.64
CA LEU A 427 28.18 7.78 -2.98
C LEU A 427 29.40 7.22 -2.23
N ALA A 428 29.37 5.95 -1.85
CA ALA A 428 30.44 5.31 -1.08
C ALA A 428 30.60 3.83 -1.49
N PRO A 429 30.96 3.56 -2.76
CA PRO A 429 31.14 2.19 -3.22
C PRO A 429 32.25 1.52 -2.41
N ALA A 430 31.93 0.40 -1.77
CA ALA A 430 32.86 -0.44 -1.03
C ALA A 430 32.67 -1.90 -1.46
N ALA A 431 33.72 -2.71 -1.32
CA ALA A 431 33.69 -4.13 -1.67
C ALA A 431 33.52 -5.01 -0.42
N GLY A 432 32.83 -6.14 -0.60
CA GLY A 432 32.68 -7.18 0.41
C GLY A 432 32.06 -6.69 1.73
N TRP A 433 32.57 -7.21 2.85
CA TRP A 433 32.04 -6.95 4.20
C TRP A 433 32.08 -5.48 4.64
N ARG A 434 33.01 -4.68 4.09
CA ARG A 434 33.12 -3.24 4.44
C ARG A 434 31.86 -2.48 4.04
N TRP A 435 31.26 -2.85 2.91
CA TRP A 435 29.99 -2.27 2.46
C TRP A 435 28.86 -2.61 3.42
N LEU A 436 28.77 -3.87 3.87
CA LEU A 436 27.77 -4.30 4.84
C LEU A 436 27.87 -3.50 6.14
N ILE A 437 29.07 -3.29 6.67
CA ILE A 437 29.26 -2.47 7.87
C ILE A 437 28.80 -1.04 7.66
N GLN A 438 29.11 -0.41 6.52
CA GLN A 438 28.64 0.94 6.22
C GLN A 438 27.11 1.00 6.18
N TRP A 439 26.48 -0.02 5.58
CA TRP A 439 25.03 -0.14 5.52
C TRP A 439 24.41 -0.28 6.91
N PHE A 440 24.90 -1.19 7.75
CA PHE A 440 24.42 -1.35 9.12
C PHE A 440 24.69 -0.12 10.00
N ARG A 441 25.81 0.58 9.82
CA ARG A 441 26.10 1.83 10.54
C ARG A 441 25.11 2.95 10.22
N GLN A 442 24.53 2.95 9.01
CA GLN A 442 23.53 3.92 8.60
C GLN A 442 22.11 3.50 8.98
N LEU A 443 21.78 2.20 8.82
CA LEU A 443 20.45 1.66 9.09
C LEU A 443 20.18 1.45 10.59
N GLY A 444 21.16 0.95 11.34
CA GLY A 444 21.04 0.60 12.76
C GLY A 444 20.51 1.74 13.63
N PRO A 445 21.03 2.98 13.52
CA PRO A 445 20.48 4.13 14.24
C PRO A 445 19.00 4.40 13.95
N VAL A 446 18.57 4.24 12.70
CA VAL A 446 17.17 4.49 12.30
C VAL A 446 16.25 3.45 12.96
N VAL A 447 16.65 2.18 12.93
CA VAL A 447 15.92 1.09 13.59
C VAL A 447 15.87 1.30 15.11
N LEU A 448 16.99 1.64 15.73
CA LEU A 448 17.05 1.91 17.16
C LEU A 448 16.12 3.06 17.57
N VAL A 449 16.13 4.15 16.81
CA VAL A 449 15.25 5.29 17.08
C VAL A 449 13.78 4.92 16.87
N ALA A 450 13.44 4.15 15.84
CA ALA A 450 12.08 3.63 15.66
C ALA A 450 11.63 2.80 16.87
N LEU A 451 12.47 1.89 17.35
CA LEU A 451 12.19 1.07 18.53
C LEU A 451 12.01 1.92 19.79
N VAL A 452 12.88 2.92 20.01
CA VAL A 452 12.80 3.79 21.20
C VAL A 452 11.54 4.66 21.18
N LEU A 453 11.21 5.29 20.04
CA LEU A 453 10.05 6.18 19.93
C LEU A 453 8.71 5.44 20.08
N PHE A 454 8.68 4.14 19.81
CA PHE A 454 7.49 3.30 19.93
C PHE A 454 7.59 2.27 21.06
N LEU A 455 8.62 2.34 21.90
CA LEU A 455 8.81 1.43 23.01
C LEU A 455 7.57 1.33 23.92
N PRO A 456 6.88 2.43 24.29
CA PRO A 456 5.68 2.33 25.10
C PRO A 456 4.59 1.47 24.45
N PHE A 457 4.36 1.61 23.13
CA PHE A 457 3.41 0.78 22.40
C PHE A 457 3.86 -0.68 22.35
N LEU A 458 5.14 -0.92 22.04
CA LEU A 458 5.72 -2.27 21.94
C LEU A 458 5.67 -3.05 23.26
N LEU A 459 5.69 -2.35 24.40
CA LEU A 459 5.56 -2.96 25.73
C LEU A 459 4.12 -3.30 26.11
N THR A 460 3.13 -2.72 25.42
CA THR A 460 1.70 -2.91 25.70
C THR A 460 0.94 -3.71 24.63
N PHE A 461 1.60 -4.01 23.51
CA PHE A 461 0.97 -4.66 22.35
C PHE A 461 1.36 -6.13 22.28
N ASP A 462 0.36 -7.00 22.27
CA ASP A 462 0.51 -8.44 22.05
C ASP A 462 0.27 -8.78 20.57
N SER A 463 1.30 -9.31 19.92
CA SER A 463 1.28 -9.67 18.50
C SER A 463 0.32 -10.85 18.22
N PHE A 464 -0.51 -10.70 17.18
CA PHE A 464 -1.36 -11.78 16.65
C PHE A 464 -0.62 -12.80 15.78
N ALA A 465 0.65 -12.53 15.46
CA ALA A 465 1.47 -13.41 14.64
C ALA A 465 2.23 -14.42 15.48
N GLY A 466 2.22 -15.69 15.06
CA GLY A 466 2.90 -16.79 15.72
C GLY A 466 1.94 -17.86 16.26
N ARG A 467 2.42 -19.10 16.30
CA ARG A 467 1.76 -20.25 16.91
C ARG A 467 2.72 -21.00 17.82
N ASP A 468 2.20 -21.58 18.89
CA ASP A 468 3.00 -22.37 19.82
C ASP A 468 3.46 -23.71 19.21
N ASN A 469 2.65 -24.27 18.31
CA ASN A 469 2.99 -25.48 17.57
C ASN A 469 3.90 -25.18 16.38
N VAL A 470 4.80 -26.10 16.03
CA VAL A 470 5.64 -26.04 14.82
C VAL A 470 5.44 -27.34 14.05
N PRO A 471 5.21 -27.32 12.72
CA PRO A 471 5.04 -28.54 11.95
C PRO A 471 6.34 -29.36 11.87
N PRO A 472 6.29 -30.70 11.96
CA PRO A 472 7.43 -31.55 11.63
C PRO A 472 7.89 -31.37 10.17
N PRO A 473 9.20 -31.45 9.87
CA PRO A 473 10.33 -31.75 10.76
C PRO A 473 10.95 -30.49 11.42
N PHE A 474 10.33 -29.32 11.25
CA PHE A 474 10.90 -28.04 11.68
C PHE A 474 10.87 -27.83 13.19
N ASP A 475 10.01 -28.56 13.89
CA ASP A 475 9.92 -28.64 15.35
C ASP A 475 11.24 -29.07 16.02
N LYS A 476 12.02 -29.92 15.34
CA LYS A 476 13.24 -30.52 15.89
C LYS A 476 14.51 -29.68 15.67
N ILE A 477 14.44 -28.56 14.95
CA ILE A 477 15.61 -27.75 14.60
C ILE A 477 15.50 -26.38 15.29
N PRO A 478 16.26 -26.07 16.35
CA PRO A 478 16.01 -24.92 17.25
C PRO A 478 15.83 -23.53 16.60
N LEU A 479 16.63 -23.22 15.58
CA LEU A 479 16.51 -21.95 14.85
C LEU A 479 15.32 -21.95 13.89
N ILE A 480 15.05 -23.09 13.26
CA ILE A 480 13.93 -23.23 12.33
C ILE A 480 12.62 -23.39 13.10
N SER A 481 12.63 -23.94 14.31
CA SER A 481 11.46 -24.03 15.16
C SER A 481 11.02 -22.64 15.63
N THR A 482 11.96 -21.78 15.98
CA THR A 482 11.66 -20.39 16.37
C THR A 482 11.04 -19.61 15.20
N LEU A 483 11.59 -19.74 13.99
CA LEU A 483 11.01 -19.14 12.78
C LEU A 483 9.70 -19.82 12.37
N GLY A 484 9.60 -21.14 12.54
CA GLY A 484 8.47 -22.00 12.19
C GLY A 484 7.23 -21.80 13.07
N ARG A 485 7.40 -21.12 14.22
CA ARG A 485 6.28 -20.58 15.00
C ARG A 485 5.60 -19.44 14.26
N SER A 486 6.36 -18.59 13.57
CA SER A 486 5.84 -17.38 12.93
C SER A 486 5.63 -17.51 11.42
N ILE A 487 6.36 -18.39 10.74
CA ILE A 487 6.32 -18.54 9.27
C ILE A 487 6.11 -20.01 8.92
N GLY A 488 5.22 -20.28 7.97
CA GLY A 488 4.96 -21.61 7.42
C GLY A 488 5.11 -21.66 5.91
N PRO A 489 5.41 -22.84 5.32
CA PRO A 489 5.35 -23.02 3.88
C PRO A 489 3.89 -22.93 3.39
N ALA A 490 3.66 -22.26 2.27
CA ALA A 490 2.39 -22.28 1.58
C ALA A 490 2.08 -23.70 1.09
N LEU A 491 0.92 -24.26 1.49
CA LEU A 491 0.47 -25.60 1.06
C LEU A 491 -0.36 -25.57 -0.23
N ASP A 492 -0.91 -24.41 -0.55
CA ASP A 492 -1.58 -24.13 -1.81
C ASP A 492 -1.03 -22.84 -2.43
N HIS A 493 -1.35 -22.60 -3.70
CA HIS A 493 -0.73 -21.56 -4.52
C HIS A 493 -1.75 -20.82 -5.39
N SER A 494 -1.49 -19.55 -5.65
CA SER A 494 -2.36 -18.71 -6.49
C SER A 494 -2.30 -19.21 -7.94
N GLY A 495 -3.46 -19.42 -8.56
CA GLY A 495 -3.55 -19.81 -9.96
C GLY A 495 -3.03 -18.72 -10.90
N TRP A 496 -2.69 -19.09 -12.13
CA TRP A 496 -2.18 -18.08 -13.09
C TRP A 496 -3.30 -17.13 -13.53
N THR A 497 -4.55 -17.61 -13.57
CA THR A 497 -5.70 -16.76 -13.85
C THR A 497 -5.99 -15.81 -12.69
N ASP A 498 -5.75 -16.22 -11.43
CA ASP A 498 -5.88 -15.35 -10.25
C ASP A 498 -4.86 -14.21 -10.31
N LEU A 499 -3.57 -14.55 -10.50
CA LEU A 499 -2.49 -13.56 -10.58
C LEU A 499 -2.68 -12.60 -11.75
N LEU A 500 -3.14 -13.10 -12.91
CA LEU A 500 -3.44 -12.26 -14.06
C LEU A 500 -4.66 -11.36 -13.80
N ALA A 501 -5.70 -11.88 -13.15
CA ALA A 501 -6.90 -11.12 -12.84
C ALA A 501 -6.61 -9.99 -11.83
N ILE A 502 -5.80 -10.27 -10.81
CA ILE A 502 -5.45 -9.31 -9.76
C ILE A 502 -4.40 -8.30 -10.27
N PHE A 503 -3.28 -8.77 -10.83
CA PHE A 503 -2.12 -7.91 -11.11
C PHE A 503 -1.86 -7.63 -12.59
N GLY A 504 -2.55 -8.30 -13.52
CA GLY A 504 -2.30 -8.17 -14.96
C GLY A 504 -2.29 -6.72 -15.45
N LEU A 505 -3.21 -5.90 -14.95
CA LEU A 505 -3.30 -4.47 -15.26
C LEU A 505 -1.97 -3.73 -15.04
N PHE A 506 -1.25 -4.07 -13.97
CA PHE A 506 0.02 -3.42 -13.63
C PHE A 506 1.22 -4.10 -14.27
N LEU A 507 1.17 -5.43 -14.45
CA LEU A 507 2.27 -6.21 -15.00
C LEU A 507 2.53 -5.89 -16.47
N VAL A 508 1.50 -5.59 -17.27
CA VAL A 508 1.67 -5.25 -18.69
C VAL A 508 2.63 -4.05 -18.90
N PRO A 509 2.37 -2.85 -18.35
CA PRO A 509 3.29 -1.72 -18.51
C PRO A 509 4.62 -1.92 -17.78
N LEU A 510 4.64 -2.60 -16.63
CA LEU A 510 5.88 -2.93 -15.91
C LEU A 510 6.80 -3.81 -16.76
N LEU A 511 6.30 -4.92 -17.33
CA LEU A 511 7.08 -5.84 -18.15
C LEU A 511 7.58 -5.15 -19.42
N ALA A 512 6.73 -4.35 -20.07
CA ALA A 512 7.11 -3.54 -21.22
C ALA A 512 8.28 -2.60 -20.91
N TRP A 513 8.24 -1.94 -19.74
CA TRP A 513 9.31 -1.05 -19.29
C TRP A 513 10.56 -1.81 -18.85
N ALA A 514 10.40 -2.92 -18.13
CA ALA A 514 11.47 -3.78 -17.67
C ALA A 514 12.28 -4.37 -18.83
N LEU A 515 11.62 -4.79 -19.92
CA LEU A 515 12.26 -5.25 -21.16
C LEU A 515 13.18 -4.19 -21.77
N ARG A 516 12.87 -2.89 -21.59
CA ARG A 516 13.75 -1.79 -22.02
C ARG A 516 14.90 -1.54 -21.05
N ALA A 517 14.64 -1.64 -19.75
CA ALA A 517 15.62 -1.40 -18.70
C ALA A 517 16.66 -2.53 -18.58
N GLN A 518 16.25 -3.78 -18.85
CA GLN A 518 17.11 -4.96 -18.78
C GLN A 518 17.29 -5.63 -20.14
N ARG A 519 18.50 -5.48 -20.68
CA ARG A 519 18.92 -6.10 -21.94
C ARG A 519 19.51 -7.49 -21.71
N GLY A 520 19.14 -8.43 -22.58
CA GLY A 520 19.72 -9.77 -22.59
C GLY A 520 18.65 -10.85 -22.57
N TRP A 521 18.59 -11.65 -23.63
CA TRP A 521 17.56 -12.70 -23.78
C TRP A 521 17.67 -13.78 -22.70
N ARG A 522 18.88 -14.09 -22.20
CA ARG A 522 19.10 -15.11 -21.15
C ARG A 522 18.35 -14.82 -19.86
N SER A 523 18.31 -13.54 -19.46
CA SER A 523 17.57 -13.10 -18.27
C SER A 523 16.06 -13.34 -18.42
N TRP A 524 15.53 -13.03 -19.61
CA TRP A 524 14.11 -13.21 -19.91
C TRP A 524 13.75 -14.68 -20.17
N ALA A 525 14.68 -15.47 -20.71
CA ALA A 525 14.56 -16.92 -20.82
C ALA A 525 14.52 -17.58 -19.45
N LEU A 526 15.24 -17.06 -18.44
CA LEU A 526 15.13 -17.53 -17.06
C LEU A 526 13.72 -17.27 -16.51
N VAL A 527 13.19 -16.04 -16.65
CA VAL A 527 11.83 -15.71 -16.19
C VAL A 527 10.77 -16.57 -16.89
N ALA A 528 10.87 -16.70 -18.22
CA ALA A 528 9.96 -17.53 -19.02
C ALA A 528 10.08 -19.02 -18.67
N GLY A 529 11.30 -19.51 -18.43
CA GLY A 529 11.55 -20.90 -18.01
C GLY A 529 10.97 -21.18 -16.62
N THR A 530 11.16 -20.29 -15.64
CA THR A 530 10.55 -20.41 -14.32
C THR A 530 9.03 -20.27 -14.35
N LEU A 531 8.48 -19.49 -15.28
CA LEU A 531 7.03 -19.44 -15.51
C LEU A 531 6.54 -20.76 -16.07
N ALA A 532 7.20 -21.33 -17.08
CA ALA A 532 6.83 -22.61 -17.65
C ALA A 532 6.88 -23.74 -16.61
N ILE A 533 7.94 -23.78 -15.80
CA ILE A 533 8.04 -24.71 -14.67
C ILE A 533 6.90 -24.45 -13.67
N GLY A 534 6.70 -23.19 -13.28
CA GLY A 534 5.63 -22.78 -12.36
C GLY A 534 4.25 -23.22 -12.82
N LEU A 535 3.92 -23.05 -14.10
CA LEU A 535 2.66 -23.51 -14.67
C LEU A 535 2.51 -25.04 -14.62
N VAL A 536 3.60 -25.79 -14.81
CA VAL A 536 3.60 -27.26 -14.75
C VAL A 536 3.44 -27.76 -13.31
N VAL A 537 4.12 -27.14 -12.35
CA VAL A 537 4.09 -27.57 -10.93
C VAL A 537 2.94 -26.93 -10.13
N GLY A 538 2.10 -26.10 -10.76
CA GLY A 538 1.00 -25.41 -10.08
C GLY A 538 1.42 -24.23 -9.21
N VAL A 539 2.60 -23.66 -9.43
CA VAL A 539 3.12 -22.47 -8.72
C VAL A 539 3.58 -21.39 -9.72
N PRO A 540 2.65 -20.71 -10.43
CA PRO A 540 3.01 -19.69 -11.42
C PRO A 540 3.80 -18.52 -10.82
N ALA A 541 3.64 -18.26 -9.52
CA ALA A 541 4.37 -17.22 -8.80
C ALA A 541 5.90 -17.40 -8.81
N LEU A 542 6.41 -18.61 -9.12
CA LEU A 542 7.86 -18.86 -9.26
C LEU A 542 8.54 -17.91 -10.26
N ALA A 543 7.82 -17.42 -11.27
CA ALA A 543 8.34 -16.47 -12.25
C ALA A 543 8.71 -15.10 -11.64
N PHE A 544 8.11 -14.74 -10.51
CA PHE A 544 8.32 -13.44 -9.89
C PHE A 544 9.63 -13.35 -9.10
N ALA A 545 10.20 -14.46 -8.65
CA ALA A 545 11.52 -14.48 -8.00
C ALA A 545 12.66 -14.00 -8.93
N PRO A 546 12.87 -14.60 -10.12
CA PRO A 546 13.88 -14.08 -11.04
C PRO A 546 13.51 -12.69 -11.57
N LEU A 547 12.22 -12.37 -11.75
CA LEU A 547 11.82 -11.01 -12.13
C LEU A 547 12.24 -9.97 -11.07
N ALA A 548 11.98 -10.25 -9.79
CA ALA A 548 12.39 -9.41 -8.67
C ALA A 548 13.91 -9.22 -8.64
N PHE A 549 14.66 -10.31 -8.78
CA PHE A 549 16.13 -10.25 -8.84
C PHE A 549 16.63 -9.42 -10.02
N LEU A 550 16.05 -9.60 -11.20
CA LEU A 550 16.43 -8.84 -12.40
C LEU A 550 16.14 -7.35 -12.21
N LEU A 551 14.96 -6.99 -11.70
CA LEU A 551 14.61 -5.59 -11.44
C LEU A 551 15.49 -4.97 -10.35
N GLY A 552 15.76 -5.69 -9.26
CA GLY A 552 16.69 -5.24 -8.21
C GLY A 552 18.11 -5.05 -8.72
N ARG A 553 18.62 -5.98 -9.55
CA ARG A 553 19.92 -5.85 -10.22
C ARG A 553 19.93 -4.67 -11.21
N ALA A 554 18.80 -4.40 -11.87
CA ALA A 554 18.64 -3.24 -12.75
C ALA A 554 18.78 -1.95 -11.96
N ALA A 555 18.07 -1.86 -10.83
CA ALA A 555 18.11 -0.75 -9.91
C ALA A 555 19.53 -0.50 -9.38
N TRP A 556 20.22 -1.56 -8.96
CA TRP A 556 21.61 -1.50 -8.49
C TRP A 556 22.57 -0.91 -9.52
N ARG A 557 22.44 -1.33 -10.78
CA ARG A 557 23.25 -0.80 -11.90
C ARG A 557 22.88 0.64 -12.25
N ALA A 558 21.63 1.01 -12.03
CA ALA A 558 21.10 2.33 -12.33
C ALA A 558 21.16 3.31 -11.15
N ALA A 559 21.90 3.02 -10.07
CA ALA A 559 21.95 3.85 -8.86
C ALA A 559 22.29 5.34 -9.12
N GLU A 560 23.07 5.63 -10.16
CA GLU A 560 23.38 7.00 -10.63
C GLU A 560 22.19 7.75 -11.26
N ARG A 561 21.08 7.05 -11.52
CA ARG A 561 19.84 7.57 -12.08
C ARG A 561 18.70 7.29 -11.08
N PRO A 562 18.57 8.07 -9.99
CA PRO A 562 17.69 7.76 -8.87
C PRO A 562 16.24 7.42 -9.24
N ALA A 563 15.61 8.17 -10.15
CA ALA A 563 14.23 7.89 -10.58
C ALA A 563 14.08 6.51 -11.24
N LEU A 564 15.02 6.16 -12.12
CA LEU A 564 15.03 4.85 -12.79
C LEU A 564 15.30 3.74 -11.77
N ALA A 565 16.31 3.91 -10.92
CA ALA A 565 16.64 2.92 -9.90
C ALA A 565 15.48 2.69 -8.92
N PHE A 566 14.82 3.77 -8.47
CA PHE A 566 13.70 3.67 -7.54
C PHE A 566 12.48 2.99 -8.15
N GLY A 567 12.09 3.35 -9.38
CA GLY A 567 10.96 2.67 -10.05
C GLY A 567 11.23 1.18 -10.29
N LEU A 568 12.47 0.80 -10.63
CA LEU A 568 12.88 -0.60 -10.77
C LEU A 568 12.92 -1.32 -9.42
N LEU A 569 13.35 -0.64 -8.35
CA LEU A 569 13.31 -1.16 -6.99
C LEU A 569 11.86 -1.44 -6.54
N LEU A 570 10.93 -0.53 -6.81
CA LEU A 570 9.51 -0.72 -6.51
C LEU A 570 8.91 -1.89 -7.30
N GLY A 571 9.18 -1.98 -8.60
CA GLY A 571 8.71 -3.13 -9.40
C GLY A 571 9.31 -4.46 -8.95
N GLY A 572 10.59 -4.44 -8.54
CA GLY A 572 11.26 -5.59 -7.96
C GLY A 572 10.69 -6.00 -6.60
N LEU A 573 10.37 -5.03 -5.74
CA LEU A 573 9.71 -5.25 -4.45
C LEU A 573 8.32 -5.84 -4.64
N GLY A 574 7.48 -5.26 -5.52
CA GLY A 574 6.16 -5.82 -5.82
C GLY A 574 6.23 -7.25 -6.33
N SER A 575 7.19 -7.56 -7.22
CA SER A 575 7.43 -8.93 -7.69
C SER A 575 7.89 -9.86 -6.56
N LEU A 576 8.80 -9.40 -5.71
CA LEU A 576 9.29 -10.18 -4.57
C LEU A 576 8.15 -10.53 -3.62
N LEU A 577 7.27 -9.57 -3.32
CA LEU A 577 6.14 -9.78 -2.42
C LEU A 577 5.14 -10.79 -2.98
N ILE A 578 4.83 -10.75 -4.29
CA ILE A 578 3.99 -11.78 -4.94
C ILE A 578 4.63 -13.17 -4.78
N PHE A 579 5.93 -13.30 -5.03
CA PHE A 579 6.61 -14.58 -4.88
C PHE A 579 6.60 -15.08 -3.42
N VAL A 580 6.97 -14.21 -2.48
CA VAL A 580 7.08 -14.57 -1.05
C VAL A 580 5.74 -15.02 -0.51
N THR A 581 4.68 -14.26 -0.73
CA THR A 581 3.32 -14.58 -0.24
C THR A 581 2.77 -15.90 -0.78
N ASP A 582 3.18 -16.26 -2.00
CA ASP A 582 2.72 -17.50 -2.62
C ASP A 582 3.48 -18.73 -2.14
N VAL A 583 4.69 -18.56 -1.60
CA VAL A 583 5.57 -19.66 -1.16
C VAL A 583 5.66 -19.80 0.36
N ILE A 584 5.53 -18.69 1.10
CA ILE A 584 5.55 -18.65 2.55
C ILE A 584 4.42 -17.77 3.09
N TYR A 585 3.89 -18.13 4.25
CA TYR A 585 2.90 -17.33 4.96
C TYR A 585 3.27 -17.10 6.41
N LEU A 586 2.80 -15.99 6.97
CA LEU A 586 2.87 -15.73 8.39
C LEU A 586 1.78 -16.54 9.09
N ARG A 587 2.17 -17.38 10.04
CA ARG A 587 1.25 -18.23 10.79
C ARG A 587 0.48 -17.39 11.80
N ASP A 588 -0.83 -17.52 11.75
CA ASP A 588 -1.78 -16.78 12.57
C ASP A 588 -2.99 -17.67 12.93
N ASN A 589 -4.05 -17.06 13.47
CA ASN A 589 -5.27 -17.71 13.91
C ASN A 589 -5.98 -18.60 12.86
N PHE A 590 -5.71 -18.41 11.57
CA PHE A 590 -6.32 -19.18 10.49
C PHE A 590 -5.47 -20.38 10.05
N ASP A 591 -4.15 -20.31 10.25
CA ASP A 591 -3.15 -21.33 9.86
C ASP A 591 -3.16 -21.73 8.36
N TYR A 592 -3.60 -20.81 7.49
CA TYR A 592 -3.37 -20.80 6.05
C TYR A 592 -3.08 -19.36 5.59
N ARG A 593 -2.94 -19.12 4.28
CA ARG A 593 -2.34 -17.87 3.76
C ARG A 593 -3.23 -16.63 3.84
N PHE A 594 -4.41 -16.73 4.47
CA PHE A 594 -5.48 -15.72 4.51
C PHE A 594 -4.97 -14.28 4.72
N ASN A 595 -4.45 -13.97 5.92
CA ASN A 595 -4.01 -12.61 6.22
C ASN A 595 -2.71 -12.24 5.48
N THR A 596 -1.86 -13.22 5.18
CA THR A 596 -0.62 -12.95 4.45
C THR A 596 -0.93 -12.43 3.04
N VAL A 597 -1.78 -13.14 2.31
CA VAL A 597 -2.23 -12.71 0.98
C VAL A 597 -2.97 -11.39 1.09
N PHE A 598 -3.95 -11.26 2.00
CA PHE A 598 -4.70 -10.02 2.17
C PHE A 598 -3.79 -8.80 2.39
N LYS A 599 -2.99 -8.81 3.46
CA LYS A 599 -2.23 -7.63 3.87
C LYS A 599 -1.12 -7.31 2.89
N VAL A 600 -0.46 -8.33 2.31
CA VAL A 600 0.65 -8.09 1.39
C VAL A 600 0.18 -7.79 -0.03
N TYR A 601 -0.89 -8.43 -0.54
CA TYR A 601 -1.41 -8.09 -1.88
C TYR A 601 -1.96 -6.67 -1.93
N TYR A 602 -2.51 -6.17 -0.82
CA TYR A 602 -2.90 -4.76 -0.70
C TYR A 602 -1.70 -3.82 -0.87
N GLN A 603 -0.53 -4.16 -0.31
CA GLN A 603 0.73 -3.43 -0.51
C GLN A 603 1.23 -3.54 -1.97
N VAL A 604 1.17 -4.75 -2.54
CA VAL A 604 1.57 -5.01 -3.93
C VAL A 604 0.74 -4.16 -4.89
N TRP A 605 -0.57 -4.06 -4.68
CA TRP A 605 -1.45 -3.22 -5.48
C TRP A 605 -0.99 -1.77 -5.50
N LEU A 606 -0.77 -1.17 -4.33
CA LEU A 606 -0.31 0.22 -4.21
C LEU A 606 1.03 0.44 -4.94
N ILE A 607 2.01 -0.44 -4.67
CA ILE A 607 3.35 -0.36 -5.26
C ILE A 607 3.28 -0.50 -6.79
N LEU A 608 2.60 -1.52 -7.29
CA LEU A 608 2.52 -1.82 -8.71
C LEU A 608 1.67 -0.79 -9.47
N ALA A 609 0.64 -0.21 -8.88
CA ALA A 609 -0.15 0.87 -9.49
C ALA A 609 0.72 2.12 -9.77
N ILE A 610 1.55 2.53 -8.81
CA ILE A 610 2.49 3.66 -8.98
C ILE A 610 3.52 3.33 -10.07
N VAL A 611 4.09 2.13 -10.03
CA VAL A 611 5.09 1.69 -11.01
C VAL A 611 4.49 1.57 -12.40
N ALA A 612 3.26 1.08 -12.53
CA ALA A 612 2.55 0.96 -13.79
C ALA A 612 2.29 2.33 -14.41
N ALA A 613 1.79 3.30 -13.64
CA ALA A 613 1.60 4.67 -14.11
C ALA A 613 2.92 5.31 -14.58
N TYR A 614 3.99 5.17 -13.80
CA TYR A 614 5.32 5.68 -14.18
C TYR A 614 5.89 4.95 -15.41
N SER A 615 5.65 3.64 -15.53
CA SER A 615 6.07 2.83 -16.67
C SER A 615 5.39 3.29 -17.97
N VAL A 616 4.07 3.53 -17.94
CA VAL A 616 3.33 4.11 -19.08
C VAL A 616 3.95 5.44 -19.50
N TRP A 617 4.25 6.32 -18.55
CA TRP A 617 4.90 7.60 -18.85
C TRP A 617 6.29 7.43 -19.47
N GLU A 618 7.16 6.58 -18.91
CA GLU A 618 8.49 6.29 -19.49
C GLU A 618 8.37 5.66 -20.89
N LEU A 619 7.39 4.79 -21.13
CA LEU A 619 7.17 4.14 -22.43
C LEU A 619 6.80 5.15 -23.51
N LEU A 620 5.97 6.14 -23.18
CA LEU A 620 5.50 7.20 -24.07
C LEU A 620 6.57 8.28 -24.35
N HIS A 621 7.48 8.54 -23.39
CA HIS A 621 8.43 9.65 -23.48
C HIS A 621 9.89 9.21 -23.75
N SER A 622 10.20 7.91 -23.78
CA SER A 622 11.52 7.42 -24.19
C SER A 622 11.59 7.24 -25.71
N GLY A 623 12.18 8.23 -26.40
CA GLY A 623 12.20 8.38 -27.87
C GLY A 623 12.97 7.35 -28.70
N ARG A 624 13.04 6.07 -28.30
CA ARG A 624 13.81 5.01 -29.00
C ARG A 624 13.03 3.76 -29.39
N TRP A 625 11.75 3.62 -29.02
CA TRP A 625 10.94 2.46 -29.41
C TRP A 625 9.95 2.84 -30.51
N ARG A 626 9.87 2.01 -31.57
CA ARG A 626 8.95 2.19 -32.69
C ARG A 626 7.52 2.29 -32.16
N ARG A 627 6.71 3.23 -32.66
CA ARG A 627 5.29 3.42 -32.26
C ARG A 627 4.53 2.10 -32.17
N LEU A 628 4.73 1.21 -33.15
CA LEU A 628 4.18 -0.16 -33.22
C LEU A 628 4.44 -0.97 -31.95
N ALA A 629 5.66 -0.93 -31.44
CA ALA A 629 6.05 -1.77 -30.34
C ALA A 629 5.44 -1.22 -29.02
N THR A 630 5.31 0.10 -28.88
CA THR A 630 4.53 0.70 -27.78
C THR A 630 3.03 0.37 -27.87
N ILE A 631 2.45 0.28 -29.08
CA ILE A 631 1.04 -0.10 -29.28
C ILE A 631 0.74 -1.52 -28.77
N VAL A 632 1.66 -2.48 -28.99
CA VAL A 632 1.51 -3.88 -28.52
C VAL A 632 1.29 -3.98 -27.01
N TRP A 633 1.78 -3.02 -26.22
CA TRP A 633 1.61 -3.00 -24.76
C TRP A 633 0.48 -2.08 -24.30
N ILE A 634 0.21 -0.99 -25.03
CA ILE A 634 -0.87 -0.06 -24.68
C ILE A 634 -2.24 -0.70 -24.88
N VAL A 635 -2.45 -1.50 -25.94
CA VAL A 635 -3.76 -2.11 -26.21
C VAL A 635 -4.16 -3.10 -25.10
N PRO A 636 -3.33 -4.09 -24.71
CA PRO A 636 -3.67 -4.95 -23.57
C PRO A 636 -3.85 -4.18 -22.26
N PHE A 637 -3.01 -3.16 -22.01
CA PHE A 637 -3.17 -2.31 -20.82
C PHE A 637 -4.52 -1.58 -20.84
N GLY A 638 -4.92 -1.01 -21.97
CA GLY A 638 -6.21 -0.33 -22.13
C GLY A 638 -7.40 -1.27 -21.95
N LEU A 639 -7.32 -2.50 -22.44
CA LEU A 639 -8.36 -3.53 -22.24
C LEU A 639 -8.49 -3.93 -20.77
N LEU A 640 -7.37 -4.18 -20.09
CA LEU A 640 -7.37 -4.50 -18.66
C LEU A 640 -7.81 -3.30 -17.81
N LEU A 641 -7.48 -2.08 -18.23
CA LEU A 641 -7.95 -0.87 -17.55
C LEU A 641 -9.46 -0.73 -17.68
N ALA A 642 -10.00 -0.94 -18.89
CA ALA A 642 -11.44 -0.97 -19.11
C ALA A 642 -12.11 -2.06 -18.27
N GLY A 643 -11.50 -3.25 -18.16
CA GLY A 643 -11.98 -4.32 -17.30
C GLY A 643 -11.97 -3.96 -15.81
N GLY A 644 -10.93 -3.27 -15.33
CA GLY A 644 -10.85 -2.79 -13.95
C GLY A 644 -11.88 -1.70 -13.62
N LEU A 645 -12.25 -0.89 -14.62
CA LEU A 645 -13.31 0.13 -14.52
C LEU A 645 -14.73 -0.45 -14.55
N VAL A 646 -14.90 -1.77 -14.74
CA VAL A 646 -16.21 -2.44 -14.60
C VAL A 646 -16.63 -2.54 -13.14
N TYR A 647 -15.67 -2.50 -12.20
CA TYR A 647 -15.98 -2.49 -10.78
C TYR A 647 -16.75 -1.19 -10.42
N PRO A 648 -17.82 -1.27 -9.59
CA PRO A 648 -18.77 -0.17 -9.32
C PRO A 648 -18.19 1.15 -8.86
#